data_AF-A0A2V7XQ21-F1
#
_entry.id   AF-A0A2V7XQ21-F1
#
_cell.length_a   1.000
_cell.length_b   1.000
_cell.length_c   1.000
_cell.angle_alpha   90.00
_cell.angle_beta   90.00
_cell.angle_gamma   90.00
#
_symmetry.space_group_name_H-M   'P 1'
#
loop_
_entity.id
_entity.type
_entity.pdbx_description
1 polymer ?
#
loop_
_entity_poly.entity_id
_entity_poly.type
_entity_poly.pdbx_seq_one_letter_code
_entity_poly.pdbx_strand_id
1 'polypeptide(L)'
;MNGHDFTIVGVIPKELGSSFAGIALDVWTPVMMKDYVARLPFSLTDRGSRWLMVMGRLKPGATVAQAQLSIATIASQLERAYPKTNEQMGVAVYSLTRSPQALRQAMQPALTILMAAVAVVLLIACANVANLLLARATSRRKEIAVRIALGAGRWRLVRQMLTESLVLASFGAVIGLALAFWASRFLTAFLPPYGMGVSFDTRPDAAVLGFTTALTIATAILFGLAPTLQLSRPDLVGALKESAAAPGRALRKVSLRQALVVAQVALSMVALVGAGLFVRSLREASDADPGFDPKSVLLASFDPFLSGYDDSRGREFYRQLVERVASVPGVQSASLARRLPLTLSGIAFAALTVDGYTPAKDEDMRLNYDTVGPKYFQTMRIPLVSGRDFDERDREGTPGVVIINETMARRYWTGGDALGRQIKLGQDWLKIVGIARDTKYRRLSEPPQPFVYLPLLQDYRSNMILIARTAVDPGTVLRAVQGEVAALDPQMPIFDVKTFEEHIGVSFFSQRMAATLLSIFGLLAMSLAAIGLYGVMAYSVSQRTRELGIRMSVGAERRDIFHLILGQGLVLSMVGLSGGLVTALAVTRLAANLLYGVSATDPATFILIAFLLLGVTLLACYFPARRATKVDPMIAMRIE
;
A
#
# COMPACT_ATOMS: atom_id res chain seq x y z
N MET A 1 12.73 -3.64 -35.20
CA MET A 1 12.25 -4.34 -33.98
C MET A 1 12.25 -5.82 -34.28
N ASN A 2 12.90 -6.65 -33.44
CA ASN A 2 13.04 -8.10 -33.66
C ASN A 2 13.56 -8.47 -35.07
N GLY A 3 14.59 -7.77 -35.56
CA GLY A 3 15.14 -8.00 -36.91
C GLY A 3 14.29 -7.52 -38.08
N HIS A 4 13.10 -6.94 -37.84
CA HIS A 4 12.23 -6.39 -38.88
C HIS A 4 12.19 -4.86 -38.86
N ASP A 5 12.09 -4.25 -40.04
CA ASP A 5 11.91 -2.81 -40.19
C ASP A 5 10.46 -2.41 -39.93
N PHE A 6 10.26 -1.39 -39.09
CA PHE A 6 8.96 -0.80 -38.80
C PHE A 6 8.98 0.70 -39.12
N THR A 7 7.95 1.18 -39.80
CA THR A 7 7.75 2.62 -40.03
C THR A 7 6.96 3.23 -38.88
N ILE A 8 7.46 4.32 -38.29
CA ILE A 8 6.73 5.09 -37.29
C ILE A 8 5.64 5.90 -38.01
N VAL A 9 4.39 5.48 -37.84
CA VAL A 9 3.22 6.12 -38.47
C VAL A 9 2.58 7.20 -37.58
N GLY A 10 3.03 7.33 -36.33
CA GLY A 10 2.53 8.33 -35.40
C GLY A 10 3.21 8.22 -34.04
N VAL A 11 3.17 9.31 -33.28
CA VAL A 11 3.68 9.39 -31.91
C VAL A 11 2.51 9.78 -31.01
N ILE A 12 2.26 8.97 -29.98
CA ILE A 12 1.20 9.24 -29.01
C ILE A 12 1.64 10.44 -28.15
N PRO A 13 0.76 11.44 -27.92
CA PRO A 13 1.08 12.55 -27.02
C PRO A 13 1.48 12.04 -25.63
N LYS A 14 2.48 12.70 -25.03
CA LYS A 14 3.05 12.29 -23.74
C LYS A 14 1.98 12.23 -22.63
N GLU A 15 0.96 13.08 -22.73
CA GLU A 15 -0.14 13.19 -21.77
C GLU A 15 -1.11 12.01 -21.80
N LEU A 16 -1.19 11.27 -22.92
CA LEU A 16 -1.97 10.05 -22.99
C LEU A 16 -1.31 8.90 -22.21
N GLY A 17 -0.01 9.06 -21.91
CA GLY A 17 0.83 8.10 -21.23
C GLY A 17 0.82 6.72 -21.89
N SER A 18 1.39 5.76 -21.20
CA SER A 18 1.06 4.38 -21.45
C SER A 18 -0.29 4.06 -20.80
N SER A 19 -1.28 3.79 -21.62
CA SER A 19 -2.66 3.55 -21.17
C SER A 19 -2.83 2.24 -20.36
N PHE A 20 -1.73 1.54 -20.08
CA PHE A 20 -1.63 0.34 -19.25
C PHE A 20 -1.19 0.71 -17.83
N ALA A 21 -2.11 0.97 -16.90
CA ALA A 21 -1.88 0.86 -15.45
C ALA A 21 -0.54 1.46 -14.91
N GLY A 22 -0.02 2.53 -15.52
CA GLY A 22 1.29 3.10 -15.20
C GLY A 22 2.50 2.45 -15.88
N ILE A 23 2.40 1.27 -16.51
CA ILE A 23 3.48 0.57 -17.24
C ILE A 23 3.85 1.34 -18.50
N ALA A 24 4.95 2.09 -18.53
CA ALA A 24 5.45 2.75 -19.75
C ALA A 24 5.62 1.73 -20.90
N LEU A 25 4.97 1.99 -22.04
CA LEU A 25 5.15 1.24 -23.29
C LEU A 25 5.81 2.18 -24.29
N ASP A 26 6.96 1.80 -24.81
CA ASP A 26 7.73 2.64 -25.73
C ASP A 26 7.19 2.61 -27.16
N VAL A 27 6.52 1.50 -27.55
CA VAL A 27 6.05 1.27 -28.93
C VAL A 27 4.69 0.58 -28.93
N TRP A 28 3.82 0.98 -29.86
CA TRP A 28 2.58 0.30 -30.20
C TRP A 28 2.66 -0.23 -31.63
N THR A 29 2.25 -1.47 -31.86
CA THR A 29 2.23 -2.08 -33.19
C THR A 29 0.81 -2.47 -33.61
N PRO A 30 0.49 -2.42 -34.92
CA PRO A 30 -0.77 -2.94 -35.43
C PRO A 30 -0.99 -4.40 -35.00
N VAL A 31 -2.19 -4.72 -34.52
CA VAL A 31 -2.49 -6.07 -33.99
C VAL A 31 -2.29 -7.19 -35.02
N MET A 32 -2.47 -6.87 -36.31
CA MET A 32 -2.21 -7.76 -37.45
C MET A 32 -0.74 -8.14 -37.60
N MET A 33 0.19 -7.38 -37.01
CA MET A 33 1.62 -7.65 -37.03
C MET A 33 2.08 -8.51 -35.83
N LYS A 34 1.15 -9.07 -35.04
CA LYS A 34 1.47 -9.82 -33.81
C LYS A 34 2.61 -10.82 -34.01
N ASP A 35 2.62 -11.55 -35.12
CA ASP A 35 3.57 -12.63 -35.39
C ASP A 35 5.02 -12.13 -35.61
N TYR A 36 5.21 -10.84 -35.88
CA TYR A 36 6.54 -10.21 -35.97
C TYR A 36 7.03 -9.64 -34.63
N VAL A 37 6.12 -9.42 -33.68
CA VAL A 37 6.40 -8.71 -32.42
C VAL A 37 6.49 -9.65 -31.24
N ALA A 38 5.61 -10.66 -31.20
CA ALA A 38 5.60 -11.68 -30.16
C ALA A 38 4.77 -12.89 -30.61
N ARG A 39 5.18 -14.10 -30.23
CA ARG A 39 4.37 -15.30 -30.42
C ARG A 39 3.25 -15.37 -29.39
N LEU A 40 2.28 -14.48 -29.53
CA LEU A 40 1.11 -14.43 -28.65
C LEU A 40 0.27 -15.69 -28.90
N PRO A 41 -0.08 -16.46 -27.85
CA PRO A 41 -0.82 -17.73 -27.96
C PRO A 41 -2.31 -17.52 -28.30
N PHE A 42 -2.66 -16.33 -28.78
CA PHE A 42 -4.03 -15.90 -28.97
C PHE A 42 -4.31 -15.70 -30.46
N SER A 43 -5.40 -16.29 -30.92
CA SER A 43 -5.83 -16.14 -32.30
C SER A 43 -6.70 -14.90 -32.47
N LEU A 44 -6.53 -14.22 -33.60
CA LEU A 44 -7.44 -13.15 -34.04
C LEU A 44 -8.75 -13.70 -34.61
N THR A 45 -8.80 -15.00 -34.93
CA THR A 45 -9.95 -15.67 -35.53
C THR A 45 -10.75 -16.52 -34.54
N ASP A 46 -10.21 -16.77 -33.34
CA ASP A 46 -10.90 -17.53 -32.28
C ASP A 46 -11.70 -16.59 -31.37
N ARG A 47 -13.03 -16.72 -31.41
CA ARG A 47 -13.96 -15.95 -30.56
C ARG A 47 -13.87 -16.30 -29.07
N GLY A 48 -13.34 -17.49 -28.74
CA GLY A 48 -13.04 -17.88 -27.35
C GLY A 48 -11.82 -17.16 -26.77
N SER A 49 -10.99 -16.55 -27.61
CA SER A 49 -9.76 -15.88 -27.19
C SER A 49 -10.02 -14.48 -26.63
N ARG A 50 -9.75 -14.28 -25.33
CA ARG A 50 -10.10 -13.04 -24.60
C ARG A 50 -8.88 -12.34 -24.01
N TRP A 51 -7.97 -11.95 -24.90
CA TRP A 51 -6.68 -11.37 -24.54
C TRP A 51 -6.59 -9.86 -24.81
N LEU A 52 -7.44 -9.34 -25.68
CA LEU A 52 -7.44 -7.93 -26.06
C LEU A 52 -8.06 -7.08 -24.97
N MET A 53 -7.27 -6.11 -24.49
CA MET A 53 -7.80 -4.96 -23.78
C MET A 53 -8.13 -3.88 -24.80
N VAL A 54 -9.39 -3.49 -24.91
CA VAL A 54 -9.85 -2.51 -25.89
C VAL A 54 -9.99 -1.15 -25.24
N MET A 55 -9.45 -0.13 -25.90
CA MET A 55 -9.56 1.26 -25.49
C MET A 55 -10.29 2.05 -26.58
N GLY A 56 -11.18 2.94 -26.17
CA GLY A 56 -11.99 3.73 -27.10
C GLY A 56 -12.13 5.17 -26.62
N ARG A 57 -12.19 6.10 -27.58
CA ARG A 57 -12.50 7.50 -27.32
C ARG A 57 -14.00 7.73 -27.42
N LEU A 58 -14.60 8.27 -26.36
CA LEU A 58 -16.00 8.67 -26.38
C LEU A 58 -16.22 9.81 -27.38
N LYS A 59 -17.39 9.83 -28.03
CA LYS A 59 -17.83 11.00 -28.81
C LYS A 59 -17.93 12.23 -27.89
N PRO A 60 -17.67 13.45 -28.39
CA PRO A 60 -17.88 14.67 -27.61
C PRO A 60 -19.29 14.70 -26.98
N GLY A 61 -19.37 14.97 -25.68
CA GLY A 61 -20.64 15.01 -24.92
C GLY A 61 -21.21 13.65 -24.50
N ALA A 62 -20.65 12.53 -24.95
CA ALA A 62 -21.12 11.21 -24.53
C ALA A 62 -20.62 10.83 -23.13
N THR A 63 -21.45 10.14 -22.36
CA THR A 63 -21.12 9.67 -21.00
C THR A 63 -20.67 8.20 -21.01
N VAL A 64 -19.95 7.80 -19.96
CA VAL A 64 -19.57 6.38 -19.75
C VAL A 64 -20.80 5.49 -19.64
N ALA A 65 -21.89 5.98 -19.02
CA ALA A 65 -23.15 5.24 -18.93
C ALA A 65 -23.77 4.98 -20.31
N GLN A 66 -23.76 5.97 -21.21
CA GLN A 66 -24.22 5.79 -22.60
C GLN A 66 -23.35 4.79 -23.38
N ALA A 67 -22.03 4.84 -23.17
CA ALA A 67 -21.13 3.87 -23.77
C ALA A 67 -21.35 2.46 -23.24
N GLN A 68 -21.58 2.30 -21.93
CA GLN A 68 -21.90 1.03 -21.30
C GLN A 68 -23.19 0.43 -21.88
N LEU A 69 -24.23 1.23 -22.08
CA LEU A 69 -25.47 0.77 -22.72
C LEU A 69 -25.23 0.31 -24.16
N SER A 70 -24.48 1.10 -24.94
CA SER A 70 -24.16 0.76 -26.34
C SER A 70 -23.37 -0.56 -26.45
N ILE A 71 -22.37 -0.72 -25.57
CA ILE A 71 -21.55 -1.93 -25.51
C ILE A 71 -22.33 -3.13 -24.98
N ALA A 72 -23.25 -2.93 -24.02
CA ALA A 72 -24.13 -3.99 -23.55
C ALA A 72 -25.08 -4.50 -24.65
N THR A 73 -25.56 -3.61 -25.53
CA THR A 73 -26.32 -4.02 -26.73
C THR A 73 -25.48 -4.89 -27.66
N ILE A 74 -24.22 -4.52 -27.91
CA ILE A 74 -23.30 -5.33 -28.72
C ILE A 74 -23.04 -6.69 -28.05
N ALA A 75 -22.82 -6.71 -26.74
CA ALA A 75 -22.62 -7.95 -25.98
C ALA A 75 -23.83 -8.89 -26.09
N SER A 76 -25.06 -8.37 -25.95
CA SER A 76 -26.28 -9.15 -26.12
C SER A 76 -26.48 -9.67 -27.55
N GLN A 77 -26.10 -8.88 -28.57
CA GLN A 77 -26.12 -9.34 -29.96
C GLN A 77 -25.10 -10.45 -30.20
N LEU A 78 -23.89 -10.33 -29.62
CA LEU A 78 -22.85 -11.35 -29.70
C LEU A 78 -23.25 -12.64 -28.97
N GLU A 79 -23.91 -12.54 -27.82
CA GLU A 79 -24.47 -13.69 -27.10
C GLU A 79 -25.48 -14.45 -27.96
N ARG A 80 -26.41 -13.75 -28.62
CA ARG A 80 -27.40 -14.38 -29.52
C ARG A 80 -26.76 -15.00 -30.76
N ALA A 81 -25.77 -14.32 -31.35
CA ALA A 81 -25.10 -14.79 -32.56
C ALA A 81 -24.11 -15.93 -32.30
N TYR A 82 -23.47 -15.94 -31.12
CA TYR A 82 -22.40 -16.87 -30.75
C TYR A 82 -22.60 -17.44 -29.34
N PRO A 83 -23.70 -18.17 -29.09
CA PRO A 83 -24.04 -18.64 -27.75
C PRO A 83 -22.92 -19.49 -27.14
N LYS A 84 -22.28 -20.37 -27.92
CA LYS A 84 -21.18 -21.23 -27.45
C LYS A 84 -20.01 -20.47 -26.82
N THR A 85 -19.73 -19.23 -27.22
CA THR A 85 -18.56 -18.46 -26.73
C THR A 85 -18.94 -17.23 -25.91
N ASN A 86 -20.18 -16.76 -26.01
CA ASN A 86 -20.63 -15.47 -25.47
C ASN A 86 -21.86 -15.56 -24.55
N GLU A 87 -22.39 -16.76 -24.30
CA GLU A 87 -23.44 -16.97 -23.30
C GLU A 87 -23.00 -16.46 -21.92
N GLN A 88 -23.88 -15.67 -21.28
CA GLN A 88 -23.65 -15.03 -19.98
C GLN A 88 -22.43 -14.08 -19.92
N MET A 89 -21.94 -13.63 -21.08
CA MET A 89 -20.77 -12.75 -21.14
C MET A 89 -21.16 -11.28 -21.30
N GLY A 90 -20.90 -10.50 -20.26
CA GLY A 90 -20.99 -9.04 -20.29
C GLY A 90 -19.68 -8.36 -20.68
N VAL A 91 -19.78 -7.12 -21.14
CA VAL A 91 -18.64 -6.21 -21.30
C VAL A 91 -18.91 -4.98 -20.46
N ALA A 92 -17.92 -4.58 -19.67
CA ALA A 92 -18.01 -3.39 -18.84
C ALA A 92 -17.08 -2.29 -19.35
N VAL A 93 -17.57 -1.05 -19.36
CA VAL A 93 -16.87 0.13 -19.86
C VAL A 93 -16.37 0.95 -18.69
N TYR A 94 -15.08 1.23 -18.70
CA TYR A 94 -14.42 2.01 -17.66
C TYR A 94 -13.75 3.25 -18.24
N SER A 95 -13.73 4.32 -17.45
CA SER A 95 -13.02 5.55 -17.82
C SER A 95 -11.52 5.37 -17.57
N LEU A 96 -10.69 5.60 -18.61
CA LEU A 96 -9.23 5.51 -18.52
C LEU A 96 -8.58 6.68 -17.76
N THR A 97 -9.26 7.82 -17.60
CA THR A 97 -8.80 8.91 -16.70
C THR A 97 -8.77 8.47 -15.23
N ARG A 98 -9.26 7.27 -14.96
CA ARG A 98 -9.48 6.69 -13.66
C ARG A 98 -8.87 5.28 -13.73
N SER A 99 -7.58 5.13 -13.37
CA SER A 99 -6.77 3.89 -13.24
C SER A 99 -7.50 2.55 -13.51
N PRO A 100 -6.95 1.64 -14.35
CA PRO A 100 -7.58 0.35 -14.70
C PRO A 100 -8.19 -0.33 -13.49
N GLN A 101 -9.43 -0.82 -13.61
CA GLN A 101 -10.22 -1.28 -12.46
C GLN A 101 -9.47 -2.29 -11.59
N ALA A 102 -8.69 -3.19 -12.17
CA ALA A 102 -7.88 -4.15 -11.41
C ALA A 102 -6.85 -3.47 -10.50
N LEU A 103 -6.11 -2.48 -11.02
CA LEU A 103 -5.14 -1.71 -10.24
C LEU A 103 -5.83 -0.81 -9.23
N ARG A 104 -6.94 -0.14 -9.63
CA ARG A 104 -7.75 0.64 -8.68
C ARG A 104 -8.27 -0.25 -7.56
N GLN A 105 -8.85 -1.40 -7.84
CA GLN A 105 -9.39 -2.30 -6.81
C GLN A 105 -8.27 -2.84 -5.90
N ALA A 106 -7.08 -3.06 -6.43
CA ALA A 106 -5.92 -3.47 -5.64
C ALA A 106 -5.39 -2.35 -4.73
N MET A 107 -5.37 -1.09 -5.20
CA MET A 107 -4.74 0.03 -4.48
C MET A 107 -5.73 0.88 -3.67
N GLN A 108 -7.01 0.94 -4.05
CA GLN A 108 -8.02 1.81 -3.45
C GLN A 108 -8.14 1.60 -1.94
N PRO A 109 -8.20 0.36 -1.39
CA PRO A 109 -8.27 0.18 0.05
C PRO A 109 -7.07 0.80 0.79
N ALA A 110 -5.85 0.58 0.28
CA ALA A 110 -4.63 1.16 0.86
C ALA A 110 -4.63 2.70 0.77
N LEU A 111 -5.01 3.27 -0.37
CA LEU A 111 -5.12 4.72 -0.54
C LEU A 111 -6.22 5.35 0.33
N THR A 112 -7.34 4.66 0.55
CA THR A 112 -8.40 5.14 1.45
C THR A 112 -7.95 5.17 2.90
N ILE A 113 -7.20 4.15 3.36
CA ILE A 113 -6.61 4.13 4.70
C ILE A 113 -5.58 5.26 4.84
N LEU A 114 -4.78 5.49 3.81
CA LEU A 114 -3.82 6.56 3.79
C LEU A 114 -4.51 7.93 3.90
N MET A 115 -5.57 8.16 3.13
CA MET A 115 -6.38 9.39 3.24
C MET A 115 -7.03 9.54 4.61
N ALA A 116 -7.51 8.46 5.21
CA ALA A 116 -8.03 8.48 6.58
C ALA A 116 -6.93 8.87 7.59
N ALA A 117 -5.72 8.33 7.45
CA ALA A 117 -4.59 8.68 8.31
C ALA A 117 -4.18 10.15 8.16
N VAL A 118 -4.13 10.68 6.93
CA VAL A 118 -3.89 12.11 6.68
C VAL A 118 -4.97 12.97 7.33
N ALA A 119 -6.24 12.58 7.20
CA ALA A 119 -7.35 13.29 7.83
C ALA A 119 -7.22 13.29 9.37
N VAL A 120 -6.80 12.16 9.96
CA VAL A 120 -6.52 12.06 11.40
C VAL A 120 -5.39 13.01 11.81
N VAL A 121 -4.25 13.01 11.12
CA VAL A 121 -3.14 13.93 11.40
C VAL A 121 -3.57 15.39 11.28
N LEU A 122 -4.34 15.71 10.24
CA LEU A 122 -4.90 17.04 10.04
C LEU A 122 -5.80 17.46 11.20
N LEU A 123 -6.70 16.58 11.69
CA LEU A 123 -7.54 16.86 12.85
C LEU A 123 -6.71 17.13 14.12
N ILE A 124 -5.62 16.39 14.32
CA ILE A 124 -4.69 16.62 15.44
C ILE A 124 -4.02 18.00 15.31
N ALA A 125 -3.51 18.34 14.12
CA ALA A 125 -2.88 19.62 13.84
C ALA A 125 -3.86 20.79 14.03
N CYS A 126 -5.08 20.65 13.53
CA CYS A 126 -6.19 21.56 13.72
C CYS A 126 -6.52 21.76 15.21
N ALA A 127 -6.59 20.68 15.99
CA ALA A 127 -6.78 20.75 17.43
C ALA A 127 -5.64 21.49 18.15
N ASN A 128 -4.40 21.37 17.67
CA ASN A 128 -3.25 22.11 18.20
C ASN A 128 -3.38 23.62 17.93
N VAL A 129 -3.70 23.99 16.70
CA VAL A 129 -3.91 25.39 16.32
C VAL A 129 -5.07 25.98 17.13
N ALA A 130 -6.18 25.26 17.27
CA ALA A 130 -7.32 25.66 18.09
C ALA A 130 -6.90 25.94 19.54
N ASN A 131 -6.13 25.02 20.12
CA ASN A 131 -5.66 25.12 21.50
C ASN A 131 -4.73 26.34 21.71
N LEU A 132 -3.82 26.60 20.77
CA LEU A 132 -2.92 27.75 20.79
C LEU A 132 -3.67 29.09 20.60
N LEU A 133 -4.59 29.16 19.66
CA LEU A 133 -5.42 30.36 19.43
C LEU A 133 -6.32 30.64 20.63
N LEU A 134 -6.87 29.59 21.25
CA LEU A 134 -7.64 29.73 22.47
C LEU A 134 -6.78 30.25 23.64
N ALA A 135 -5.51 29.79 23.75
CA ALA A 135 -4.53 30.30 24.72
C ALA A 135 -4.19 31.78 24.51
N ARG A 136 -4.02 32.20 23.26
CA ARG A 136 -3.77 33.61 22.93
C ARG A 136 -5.01 34.47 23.19
N ALA A 137 -6.21 34.01 22.84
CA ALA A 137 -7.45 34.74 23.02
C ALA A 137 -7.74 35.03 24.51
N THR A 138 -7.45 34.08 25.41
CA THR A 138 -7.59 34.32 26.86
C THR A 138 -6.55 35.31 27.38
N SER A 139 -5.32 35.32 26.86
CA SER A 139 -4.31 36.33 27.23
C SER A 139 -4.67 37.74 26.73
N ARG A 140 -5.33 37.85 25.57
CA ARG A 140 -5.79 39.14 24.99
C ARG A 140 -7.17 39.59 25.50
N ARG A 141 -7.74 38.90 26.50
CA ARG A 141 -9.11 39.19 26.98
C ARG A 141 -9.26 40.61 27.53
N LYS A 142 -8.27 41.10 28.29
CA LYS A 142 -8.26 42.49 28.82
C LYS A 142 -8.25 43.52 27.68
N GLU A 143 -7.39 43.34 26.69
CA GLU A 143 -7.30 44.21 25.51
C GLU A 143 -8.61 44.26 24.70
N ILE A 144 -9.21 43.08 24.43
CA ILE A 144 -10.46 42.97 23.69
C ILE A 144 -11.61 43.65 24.46
N ALA A 145 -11.66 43.50 25.78
CA ALA A 145 -12.66 44.16 26.62
C ALA A 145 -12.53 45.70 26.59
N VAL A 146 -11.30 46.24 26.66
CA VAL A 146 -11.04 47.68 26.53
C VAL A 146 -11.46 48.20 25.15
N ARG A 147 -11.16 47.47 24.07
CA ARG A 147 -11.57 47.86 22.71
C ARG A 147 -13.09 47.87 22.53
N ILE A 148 -13.80 46.90 23.12
CA ILE A 148 -15.27 46.87 23.12
C ILE A 148 -15.83 48.05 23.92
N ALA A 149 -15.24 48.38 25.08
CA ALA A 149 -15.63 49.53 25.90
C ALA A 149 -15.40 50.88 25.18
N LEU A 150 -14.37 50.96 24.33
CA LEU A 150 -14.09 52.11 23.46
C LEU A 150 -14.97 52.16 22.18
N GLY A 151 -15.97 51.27 22.05
CA GLY A 151 -16.93 51.29 20.95
C GLY A 151 -16.51 50.53 19.68
N ALA A 152 -15.48 49.68 19.74
CA ALA A 152 -15.12 48.85 18.58
C ALA A 152 -16.24 47.84 18.25
N GLY A 153 -16.80 47.94 17.04
CA GLY A 153 -17.83 47.01 16.56
C GLY A 153 -17.34 45.56 16.47
N ARG A 154 -18.21 44.60 16.80
CA ARG A 154 -17.92 43.14 16.80
C ARG A 154 -17.31 42.65 15.48
N TRP A 155 -17.77 43.20 14.35
CA TRP A 155 -17.27 42.83 13.02
C TRP A 155 -15.81 43.24 12.80
N ARG A 156 -15.37 44.36 13.38
CA ARG A 156 -13.97 44.82 13.30
C ARG A 156 -13.03 43.83 14.00
N LEU A 157 -13.44 43.32 15.17
CA LEU A 157 -12.68 42.34 15.95
C LEU A 157 -12.64 40.97 15.26
N VAL A 158 -13.78 40.50 14.74
CA VAL A 158 -13.85 39.24 13.98
C VAL A 158 -12.97 39.32 12.73
N ARG A 159 -13.05 40.42 11.97
CA ARG A 159 -12.22 40.62 10.78
C ARG A 159 -10.73 40.58 11.13
N GLN A 160 -10.31 41.25 12.21
CA GLN A 160 -8.91 41.24 12.63
C GLN A 160 -8.42 39.82 12.97
N MET A 161 -9.17 39.07 13.80
CA MET A 161 -8.79 37.70 14.20
C MET A 161 -8.76 36.74 13.01
N LEU A 162 -9.70 36.87 12.08
CA LEU A 162 -9.69 36.11 10.83
C LEU A 162 -8.49 36.46 9.96
N THR A 163 -8.12 37.75 9.86
CA THR A 163 -6.97 38.17 9.06
C THR A 163 -5.65 37.63 9.65
N GLU A 164 -5.46 37.73 10.97
CA GLU A 164 -4.29 37.16 11.67
C GLU A 164 -4.20 35.64 11.46
N SER A 165 -5.33 34.93 11.55
CA SER A 165 -5.39 33.47 11.35
C SER A 165 -5.13 33.08 9.90
N LEU A 166 -5.69 33.83 8.95
CA LEU A 166 -5.54 33.58 7.52
C LEU A 166 -4.10 33.81 7.05
N VAL A 167 -3.42 34.86 7.55
CA VAL A 167 -2.00 35.11 7.24
C VAL A 167 -1.14 33.95 7.73
N LEU A 168 -1.30 33.53 8.99
CA LEU A 168 -0.57 32.40 9.55
C LEU A 168 -0.84 31.09 8.78
N ALA A 169 -2.11 30.83 8.46
CA ALA A 169 -2.50 29.65 7.70
C ALA A 169 -1.93 29.67 6.28
N SER A 170 -1.87 30.85 5.64
CA SER A 170 -1.30 31.02 4.30
C SER A 170 0.20 30.74 4.27
N PHE A 171 0.96 31.25 5.25
CA PHE A 171 2.38 30.91 5.39
C PHE A 171 2.57 29.40 5.61
N GLY A 172 1.74 28.78 6.46
CA GLY A 172 1.75 27.35 6.66
C GLY A 172 1.45 26.56 5.38
N ALA A 173 0.48 27.01 4.58
CA ALA A 173 0.11 26.40 3.31
C ALA A 173 1.24 26.51 2.27
N VAL A 174 1.90 27.67 2.16
CA VAL A 174 3.04 27.86 1.25
C VAL A 174 4.21 26.95 1.62
N ILE A 175 4.59 26.91 2.90
CA ILE A 175 5.65 26.02 3.39
C ILE A 175 5.25 24.55 3.19
N GLY A 176 3.99 24.20 3.48
CA GLY A 176 3.46 22.85 3.29
C GLY A 176 3.48 22.41 1.83
N LEU A 177 3.13 23.29 0.90
CA LEU A 177 3.21 23.04 -0.54
C LEU A 177 4.67 22.87 -0.99
N ALA A 178 5.59 23.73 -0.54
CA ALA A 178 7.01 23.61 -0.85
C ALA A 178 7.57 22.25 -0.36
N LEU A 179 7.21 21.85 0.87
CA LEU A 179 7.55 20.54 1.41
C LEU A 179 6.91 19.40 0.62
N ALA A 180 5.67 19.56 0.13
CA ALA A 180 5.02 18.55 -0.71
C ALA A 180 5.73 18.37 -2.06
N PHE A 181 6.16 19.45 -2.71
CA PHE A 181 6.97 19.39 -3.93
C PHE A 181 8.35 18.75 -3.69
N TRP A 182 8.97 19.03 -2.55
CA TRP A 182 10.25 18.42 -2.19
C TRP A 182 10.07 16.92 -1.86
N ALA A 183 9.07 16.59 -1.05
CA ALA A 183 8.76 15.22 -0.64
C ALA A 183 8.31 14.34 -1.80
N SER A 184 7.55 14.86 -2.77
CA SER A 184 7.12 14.09 -3.95
C SER A 184 8.31 13.60 -4.80
N ARG A 185 9.40 14.38 -4.84
CA ARG A 185 10.66 14.01 -5.50
C ARG A 185 11.45 12.93 -4.75
N PHE A 186 11.37 12.90 -3.42
CA PHE A 186 11.99 11.84 -2.62
C PHE A 186 11.14 10.57 -2.57
N LEU A 187 9.82 10.69 -2.64
CA LEU A 187 8.90 9.56 -2.65
C LEU A 187 9.20 8.64 -3.84
N THR A 188 9.50 9.19 -5.01
CA THR A 188 9.89 8.40 -6.19
C THR A 188 11.25 7.71 -6.05
N ALA A 189 12.15 8.19 -5.19
CA ALA A 189 13.43 7.53 -4.89
C ALA A 189 13.29 6.40 -3.85
N PHE A 190 12.26 6.44 -3.00
CA PHE A 190 11.94 5.39 -2.03
C PHE A 190 11.09 4.25 -2.61
N LEU A 191 10.45 4.48 -3.76
CA LEU A 191 9.82 3.42 -4.55
C LEU A 191 10.95 2.69 -5.30
N PRO A 192 11.26 1.42 -4.96
CA PRO A 192 12.26 0.67 -5.70
C PRO A 192 11.92 0.69 -7.18
N PRO A 193 12.92 0.79 -8.08
CA PRO A 193 12.73 0.62 -9.51
C PRO A 193 12.45 -0.87 -9.76
N TYR A 194 11.28 -1.33 -9.35
CA TYR A 194 10.75 -2.61 -9.81
C TYR A 194 10.62 -2.43 -11.32
N GLY A 195 11.41 -3.17 -12.12
CA GLY A 195 11.62 -2.95 -13.57
C GLY A 195 10.38 -2.88 -14.49
N MET A 196 9.18 -2.87 -13.93
CA MET A 196 7.99 -2.32 -14.58
C MET A 196 8.00 -0.80 -14.38
N GLY A 197 8.17 -0.04 -15.46
CA GLY A 197 8.18 1.42 -15.45
C GLY A 197 6.83 2.04 -15.04
N VAL A 198 6.38 1.79 -13.80
CA VAL A 198 5.18 2.36 -13.19
C VAL A 198 5.50 3.81 -12.82
N SER A 199 5.24 4.73 -13.74
CA SER A 199 5.40 6.16 -13.47
C SER A 199 4.17 6.68 -12.71
N PHE A 200 4.29 6.88 -11.40
CA PHE A 200 3.33 7.69 -10.66
C PHE A 200 3.69 9.16 -10.84
N ASP A 201 2.80 9.95 -11.43
CA ASP A 201 2.93 11.41 -11.32
C ASP A 201 2.51 11.83 -9.91
N THR A 202 3.49 12.05 -9.05
CA THR A 202 3.30 12.47 -7.65
C THR A 202 3.31 13.99 -7.51
N ARG A 203 3.37 14.73 -8.62
CA ARG A 203 3.41 16.20 -8.57
C ARG A 203 2.05 16.73 -8.11
N PRO A 204 2.03 17.71 -7.19
CA PRO A 204 0.82 18.44 -6.85
C PRO A 204 0.20 19.07 -8.10
N ASP A 205 -1.00 18.63 -8.47
CA ASP A 205 -1.77 19.18 -9.58
C ASP A 205 -2.72 20.31 -9.12
N ALA A 206 -3.49 20.87 -10.05
CA ALA A 206 -4.45 21.92 -9.73
C ALA A 206 -5.53 21.46 -8.72
N ALA A 207 -5.88 20.18 -8.70
CA ALA A 207 -6.84 19.64 -7.75
C ALA A 207 -6.24 19.59 -6.33
N VAL A 208 -4.98 19.19 -6.18
CA VAL A 208 -4.25 19.26 -4.91
C VAL A 208 -4.13 20.70 -4.43
N LEU A 209 -3.76 21.65 -5.31
CA LEU A 209 -3.69 23.07 -4.97
C LEU A 209 -5.05 23.64 -4.54
N GLY A 210 -6.12 23.31 -5.27
CA GLY A 210 -7.49 23.70 -4.94
C GLY A 210 -7.95 23.12 -3.60
N PHE A 211 -7.68 21.84 -3.36
CA PHE A 211 -7.98 21.16 -2.10
C PHE A 211 -7.22 21.78 -0.92
N THR A 212 -5.90 22.00 -1.05
CA THR A 212 -5.08 22.64 -0.02
C THR A 212 -5.56 24.07 0.27
N THR A 213 -5.95 24.82 -0.76
CA THR A 213 -6.49 26.18 -0.61
C THR A 213 -7.81 26.17 0.14
N ALA A 214 -8.76 25.32 -0.28
CA ALA A 214 -10.05 25.16 0.39
C ALA A 214 -9.88 24.75 1.85
N LEU A 215 -8.96 23.83 2.13
CA LEU A 215 -8.67 23.35 3.47
C LEU A 215 -8.02 24.43 4.34
N THR A 216 -7.11 25.23 3.79
CA THR A 216 -6.47 26.37 4.48
C THR A 216 -7.51 27.40 4.88
N ILE A 217 -8.43 27.75 3.98
CA ILE A 217 -9.54 28.68 4.25
C ILE A 217 -10.47 28.09 5.32
N ALA A 218 -10.91 26.83 5.14
CA ALA A 218 -11.82 26.18 6.08
C ALA A 218 -11.22 26.11 7.50
N THR A 219 -9.95 25.72 7.63
CA THR A 219 -9.27 25.65 8.94
C THR A 219 -9.06 27.03 9.55
N ALA A 220 -8.65 28.04 8.78
CA ALA A 220 -8.51 29.41 9.26
C ALA A 220 -9.85 29.99 9.77
N ILE A 221 -10.95 29.71 9.06
CA ILE A 221 -12.30 30.14 9.47
C ILE A 221 -12.72 29.40 10.76
N LEU A 222 -12.66 28.07 10.77
CA LEU A 222 -13.09 27.25 11.90
C LEU A 222 -12.36 27.61 13.20
N PHE A 223 -11.03 27.75 13.13
CA PHE A 223 -10.21 28.02 14.31
C PHE A 223 -10.02 29.52 14.61
N GLY A 224 -10.18 30.40 13.63
CA GLY A 224 -10.18 31.85 13.83
C GLY A 224 -11.48 32.38 14.45
N LEU A 225 -12.62 31.76 14.16
CA LEU A 225 -13.93 32.15 14.71
C LEU A 225 -14.21 31.58 16.12
N ALA A 226 -13.68 30.39 16.42
CA ALA A 226 -13.95 29.70 17.69
C ALA A 226 -13.68 30.57 18.95
N PRO A 227 -12.57 31.34 19.05
CA PRO A 227 -12.31 32.20 20.20
C PRO A 227 -13.24 33.43 20.24
N THR A 228 -13.59 34.00 19.08
CA THR A 228 -14.46 35.19 19.00
C THR A 228 -15.89 34.91 19.48
N LEU A 229 -16.43 33.73 19.18
CA LEU A 229 -17.77 33.34 19.62
C LEU A 229 -17.83 33.09 21.13
N GLN A 230 -16.76 32.53 21.73
CA GLN A 230 -16.69 32.35 23.19
C GLN A 230 -16.54 33.67 23.96
N LEU A 231 -15.82 34.64 23.41
CA LEU A 231 -15.64 35.96 24.03
C LEU A 231 -16.84 36.90 23.82
N SER A 232 -17.71 36.61 22.85
CA SER A 232 -18.90 37.42 22.55
C SER A 232 -20.08 37.15 23.46
N ARG A 233 -20.01 36.15 24.37
CA ARG A 233 -21.02 35.98 25.42
C ARG A 233 -20.74 36.99 26.54
N PRO A 234 -21.59 38.01 26.71
CA PRO A 234 -21.39 39.04 27.71
C PRO A 234 -21.81 38.47 29.06
N ASP A 235 -20.87 37.86 29.77
CA ASP A 235 -20.98 37.76 31.22
C ASP A 235 -19.83 38.55 31.86
N LEU A 236 -19.89 39.87 31.62
CA LEU A 236 -19.02 40.87 32.23
C LEU A 236 -19.28 41.01 33.74
N VAL A 237 -20.40 40.47 34.25
CA VAL A 237 -20.79 40.55 35.66
C VAL A 237 -20.39 39.28 36.43
N GLY A 238 -20.45 38.09 35.82
CA GLY A 238 -19.96 36.84 36.42
C GLY A 238 -18.45 36.80 36.63
N ALA A 239 -17.65 37.34 35.69
CA ALA A 239 -16.19 37.28 35.77
C ALA A 239 -15.57 38.17 36.87
N LEU A 240 -16.27 39.24 37.27
CA LEU A 240 -15.89 40.09 38.40
C LEU A 240 -16.38 39.53 39.75
N LYS A 241 -17.51 38.79 39.76
CA LYS A 241 -18.01 38.10 40.97
C LYS A 241 -17.32 36.77 41.27
N GLU A 242 -16.75 36.08 40.27
CA GLU A 242 -16.02 34.81 40.48
C GLU A 242 -14.71 34.98 41.26
N SER A 243 -14.12 36.18 41.29
CA SER A 243 -12.93 36.43 42.11
C SER A 243 -13.25 36.47 43.62
N ALA A 244 -14.53 36.40 44.02
CA ALA A 244 -14.98 36.46 45.41
C ALA A 244 -15.69 35.18 45.91
N ALA A 245 -15.86 34.14 45.08
CA ALA A 245 -16.56 32.92 45.47
C ALA A 245 -15.60 31.80 45.91
N ALA A 246 -15.81 31.27 47.12
CA ALA A 246 -15.01 30.27 47.79
C ALA A 246 -14.70 29.00 46.95
N PRO A 247 -13.53 28.36 47.17
CA PRO A 247 -13.12 27.18 46.41
C PRO A 247 -13.93 25.96 46.87
N GLY A 248 -14.94 25.52 46.11
CA GLY A 248 -15.62 24.28 46.47
C GLY A 248 -16.73 23.72 45.58
N ARG A 249 -17.43 24.48 44.74
CA ARG A 249 -18.71 23.95 44.18
C ARG A 249 -19.12 24.36 42.76
N ALA A 250 -18.19 24.72 41.88
CA ALA A 250 -18.49 24.72 40.45
C ALA A 250 -18.34 23.29 39.90
N LEU A 251 -19.43 22.70 39.40
CA LEU A 251 -19.42 21.46 38.60
C LEU A 251 -18.20 21.49 37.66
N ARG A 252 -17.33 20.48 37.79
CA ARG A 252 -16.02 20.36 37.15
C ARG A 252 -16.17 20.29 35.61
N LYS A 253 -16.49 21.40 34.96
CA LYS A 253 -16.65 21.47 33.50
C LYS A 253 -15.31 21.15 32.85
N VAL A 254 -15.28 20.09 32.04
CA VAL A 254 -14.13 19.76 31.19
C VAL A 254 -13.88 20.94 30.26
N SER A 255 -12.68 21.52 30.34
CA SER A 255 -12.32 22.60 29.42
C SER A 255 -12.21 22.07 28.00
N LEU A 256 -12.60 22.88 27.00
CA LEU A 256 -12.45 22.51 25.59
C LEU A 256 -11.02 22.06 25.25
N ARG A 257 -10.00 22.65 25.90
CA ARG A 257 -8.59 22.27 25.72
C ARG A 257 -8.28 20.86 26.22
N GLN A 258 -8.82 20.48 27.38
CA GLN A 258 -8.69 19.13 27.89
C GLN A 258 -9.35 18.12 26.95
N ALA A 259 -10.53 18.44 26.42
CA ALA A 259 -11.19 17.60 25.42
C ALA A 259 -10.38 17.46 24.12
N LEU A 260 -9.79 18.56 23.64
CA LEU A 260 -8.91 18.54 22.46
C LEU A 260 -7.68 17.66 22.68
N VAL A 261 -7.01 17.75 23.84
CA VAL A 261 -5.85 16.88 24.16
C VAL A 261 -6.26 15.41 24.25
N VAL A 262 -7.37 15.11 24.91
CA VAL A 262 -7.92 13.74 24.98
C VAL A 262 -8.15 13.19 23.57
N ALA A 263 -8.77 13.99 22.68
CA ALA A 263 -8.99 13.61 21.29
C ALA A 263 -7.68 13.43 20.52
N GLN A 264 -6.67 14.29 20.73
CA GLN A 264 -5.36 14.16 20.09
C GLN A 264 -4.62 12.89 20.49
N VAL A 265 -4.63 12.55 21.78
CA VAL A 265 -4.04 11.30 22.28
C VAL A 265 -4.80 10.10 21.71
N ALA A 266 -6.13 10.14 21.69
CA ALA A 266 -6.96 9.07 21.12
C ALA A 266 -6.69 8.86 19.62
N LEU A 267 -6.63 9.94 18.84
CA LEU A 267 -6.34 9.90 17.40
C LEU A 267 -4.91 9.43 17.11
N SER A 268 -3.95 9.82 17.94
CA SER A 268 -2.56 9.35 17.82
C SER A 268 -2.44 7.86 18.09
N MET A 269 -3.21 7.34 19.05
CA MET A 269 -3.31 5.90 19.32
C MET A 269 -3.80 5.16 18.07
N VAL A 270 -4.86 5.64 17.43
CA VAL A 270 -5.39 5.02 16.20
C VAL A 270 -4.34 5.01 15.08
N ALA A 271 -3.67 6.15 14.83
CA ALA A 271 -2.66 6.26 13.78
C ALA A 271 -1.45 5.35 14.04
N LEU A 272 -0.93 5.33 15.26
CA LEU A 272 0.24 4.51 15.63
C LEU A 272 -0.08 3.01 15.67
N VAL A 273 -1.27 2.61 16.14
CA VAL A 273 -1.69 1.21 16.07
C VAL A 273 -1.81 0.76 14.62
N GLY A 274 -2.43 1.57 13.75
CA GLY A 274 -2.47 1.29 12.31
C GLY A 274 -1.07 1.10 11.74
N ALA A 275 -0.15 2.04 12.00
CA ALA A 275 1.24 1.93 11.58
C ALA A 275 1.92 0.65 12.08
N GLY A 276 1.80 0.35 13.39
CA GLY A 276 2.38 -0.83 14.00
C GLY A 276 1.87 -2.14 13.39
N LEU A 277 0.56 -2.25 13.14
CA LEU A 277 -0.04 -3.42 12.51
C LEU A 277 0.47 -3.62 11.08
N PHE A 278 0.60 -2.56 10.28
CA PHE A 278 1.12 -2.66 8.92
C PHE A 278 2.62 -2.97 8.89
N VAL A 279 3.42 -2.41 9.82
CA VAL A 279 4.84 -2.76 9.96
C VAL A 279 5.00 -4.23 10.35
N ARG A 280 4.21 -4.71 11.32
CA ARG A 280 4.24 -6.11 11.73
C ARG A 280 3.75 -7.03 10.61
N SER A 281 2.68 -6.66 9.92
CA SER A 281 2.17 -7.41 8.77
C SER A 281 3.20 -7.49 7.64
N LEU A 282 3.95 -6.42 7.36
CA LEU A 282 5.01 -6.45 6.36
C LEU A 282 6.12 -7.41 6.77
N ARG A 283 6.49 -7.43 8.05
CA ARG A 283 7.48 -8.37 8.58
C ARG A 283 7.03 -9.82 8.45
N GLU A 284 5.83 -10.15 8.93
CA GLU A 284 5.24 -11.49 8.80
C GLU A 284 5.14 -11.92 7.33
N ALA A 285 4.80 -10.99 6.43
CA ALA A 285 4.70 -11.29 5.00
C ALA A 285 6.08 -11.54 4.37
N SER A 286 7.12 -10.82 4.81
CA SER A 286 8.49 -10.98 4.32
C SER A 286 9.14 -12.28 4.82
N ASP A 287 8.76 -12.73 6.01
CA ASP A 287 9.26 -13.95 6.65
C ASP A 287 8.44 -15.20 6.29
N ALA A 288 7.32 -15.05 5.57
CA ALA A 288 6.44 -16.16 5.21
C ALA A 288 7.11 -17.14 4.23
N ASP A 289 6.91 -18.44 4.43
CA ASP A 289 7.29 -19.49 3.47
C ASP A 289 6.30 -19.50 2.28
N PRO A 290 6.70 -19.07 1.07
CA PRO A 290 5.82 -19.08 -0.09
C PRO A 290 5.77 -20.48 -0.77
N GLY A 291 6.44 -21.49 -0.20
CA GLY A 291 6.60 -22.83 -0.75
C GLY A 291 7.81 -22.98 -1.69
N PHE A 292 8.60 -21.92 -1.87
CA PHE A 292 9.84 -21.89 -2.65
C PHE A 292 10.87 -20.95 -1.99
N ASP A 293 12.14 -21.06 -2.38
CA ASP A 293 13.23 -20.24 -1.81
C ASP A 293 13.76 -19.21 -2.83
N PRO A 294 13.48 -17.91 -2.63
CA PRO A 294 13.92 -16.85 -3.54
C PRO A 294 15.41 -16.44 -3.36
N LYS A 295 16.08 -16.89 -2.28
CA LYS A 295 17.41 -16.39 -1.93
C LYS A 295 18.48 -16.86 -2.91
N SER A 296 19.40 -15.95 -3.26
CA SER A 296 20.55 -16.22 -4.13
C SER A 296 20.16 -16.81 -5.49
N VAL A 297 19.08 -16.33 -6.09
CA VAL A 297 18.63 -16.76 -7.43
C VAL A 297 18.69 -15.58 -8.39
N LEU A 298 19.43 -15.76 -9.50
CA LEU A 298 19.45 -14.86 -10.65
C LEU A 298 18.32 -15.24 -11.61
N LEU A 299 17.60 -14.23 -12.09
CA LEU A 299 16.58 -14.36 -13.12
C LEU A 299 17.02 -13.61 -14.37
N ALA A 300 16.81 -14.23 -15.53
CA ALA A 300 17.04 -13.59 -16.83
C ALA A 300 16.02 -14.09 -17.85
N SER A 301 15.39 -13.18 -18.60
CA SER A 301 14.36 -13.54 -19.58
C SER A 301 14.91 -13.62 -20.99
N PHE A 302 14.40 -14.58 -21.75
CA PHE A 302 14.80 -14.87 -23.13
C PHE A 302 13.57 -15.11 -24.01
N ASP A 303 13.69 -14.74 -25.28
CA ASP A 303 12.71 -15.11 -26.31
C ASP A 303 13.41 -15.38 -27.66
N PRO A 304 13.92 -16.61 -27.90
CA PRO A 304 14.61 -16.96 -29.14
C PRO A 304 13.76 -16.74 -30.40
N PHE A 305 12.43 -16.78 -30.29
CA PHE A 305 11.54 -16.49 -31.42
C PHE A 305 11.75 -15.07 -31.96
N LEU A 306 12.00 -14.09 -31.08
CA LEU A 306 12.29 -12.70 -31.47
C LEU A 306 13.66 -12.55 -32.16
N SER A 307 14.51 -13.56 -32.04
CA SER A 307 15.81 -13.66 -32.72
C SER A 307 15.73 -14.55 -33.98
N GLY A 308 14.52 -14.90 -34.43
CA GLY A 308 14.30 -15.70 -35.65
C GLY A 308 14.52 -17.21 -35.48
N TYR A 309 14.53 -17.72 -34.24
CA TYR A 309 14.65 -19.16 -34.00
C TYR A 309 13.31 -19.84 -34.25
N ASP A 310 13.35 -20.97 -34.96
CA ASP A 310 12.25 -21.92 -34.98
C ASP A 310 12.18 -22.74 -33.67
N ASP A 311 11.15 -23.58 -33.55
CA ASP A 311 10.89 -24.35 -32.34
C ASP A 311 11.97 -25.41 -32.06
N SER A 312 12.64 -25.91 -33.09
CA SER A 312 13.71 -26.90 -32.94
C SER A 312 14.98 -26.25 -32.43
N ARG A 313 15.39 -25.14 -33.04
CA ARG A 313 16.57 -24.36 -32.66
C ARG A 313 16.39 -23.73 -31.28
N GLY A 314 15.18 -23.27 -30.95
CA GLY A 314 14.88 -22.70 -29.65
C GLY A 314 14.91 -23.72 -28.51
N ARG A 315 14.43 -24.95 -28.73
CA ARG A 315 14.59 -26.05 -27.75
C ARG A 315 16.06 -26.37 -27.51
N GLU A 316 16.83 -26.47 -28.60
CA GLU A 316 18.26 -26.76 -28.51
C GLU A 316 19.02 -25.62 -27.81
N PHE A 317 18.66 -24.36 -28.07
CA PHE A 317 19.19 -23.20 -27.36
C PHE A 317 18.95 -23.31 -25.86
N TYR A 318 17.72 -23.60 -25.43
CA TYR A 318 17.41 -23.73 -24.00
C TYR A 318 18.12 -24.89 -23.32
N ARG A 319 18.25 -26.03 -24.03
CA ARG A 319 19.03 -27.18 -23.56
C ARG A 319 20.48 -26.78 -23.30
N GLN A 320 21.14 -26.17 -24.29
CA GLN A 320 22.54 -25.74 -24.16
C GLN A 320 22.72 -24.60 -23.14
N LEU A 321 21.76 -23.67 -23.06
CA LEU A 321 21.78 -22.56 -22.10
C LEU A 321 21.81 -23.08 -20.66
N VAL A 322 20.90 -23.99 -20.31
CA VAL A 322 20.83 -24.55 -18.96
C VAL A 322 22.09 -25.36 -18.63
N GLU A 323 22.59 -26.15 -19.58
CA GLU A 323 23.82 -26.94 -19.42
C GLU A 323 25.04 -26.06 -19.15
N ARG A 324 25.24 -25.01 -19.96
CA ARG A 324 26.35 -24.06 -19.81
C ARG A 324 26.25 -23.23 -18.54
N VAL A 325 25.08 -22.65 -18.25
CA VAL A 325 24.88 -21.85 -17.05
C VAL A 325 25.08 -22.68 -15.78
N ALA A 326 24.64 -23.94 -15.78
CA ALA A 326 24.88 -24.85 -14.65
C ALA A 326 26.37 -25.16 -14.43
N SER A 327 27.22 -24.99 -15.44
CA SER A 327 28.68 -25.19 -15.35
C SER A 327 29.45 -23.94 -14.89
N VAL A 328 28.79 -22.78 -14.81
CA VAL A 328 29.41 -21.53 -14.36
C VAL A 328 29.81 -21.64 -12.88
N PRO A 329 31.07 -21.37 -12.51
CA PRO A 329 31.50 -21.38 -11.11
C PRO A 329 30.64 -20.44 -10.25
N GLY A 330 30.11 -20.98 -9.14
CA GLY A 330 29.20 -20.27 -8.25
C GLY A 330 27.71 -20.49 -8.55
N VAL A 331 27.34 -21.09 -9.69
CA VAL A 331 25.98 -21.59 -9.95
C VAL A 331 25.83 -23.00 -9.35
N GLN A 332 24.78 -23.21 -8.56
CA GLN A 332 24.46 -24.51 -7.94
C GLN A 332 23.51 -25.35 -8.81
N SER A 333 22.52 -24.69 -9.41
CA SER A 333 21.57 -25.32 -10.31
C SER A 333 20.93 -24.28 -11.22
N ALA A 334 20.51 -24.72 -12.42
CA ALA A 334 19.81 -23.88 -13.37
C ALA A 334 18.58 -24.62 -13.91
N SER A 335 17.51 -23.86 -14.17
CA SER A 335 16.30 -24.35 -14.83
C SER A 335 15.59 -23.20 -15.55
N LEU A 336 14.44 -23.48 -16.14
CA LEU A 336 13.63 -22.53 -16.89
C LEU A 336 12.18 -22.56 -16.38
N ALA A 337 11.50 -21.43 -16.41
CA ALA A 337 10.05 -21.35 -16.22
C ALA A 337 9.45 -20.30 -17.15
N ARG A 338 8.21 -20.51 -17.57
CA ARG A 338 7.52 -19.53 -18.41
C ARG A 338 7.00 -18.36 -17.58
N ARG A 339 6.50 -18.62 -16.36
CA ARG A 339 5.99 -17.60 -15.43
C ARG A 339 6.53 -17.85 -14.04
N LEU A 340 7.16 -16.83 -13.46
CA LEU A 340 7.52 -16.91 -12.04
C LEU A 340 6.29 -16.70 -11.14
N PRO A 341 6.26 -17.36 -9.97
CA PRO A 341 5.27 -17.07 -8.95
C PRO A 341 5.28 -15.59 -8.53
N LEU A 342 4.16 -15.13 -7.97
CA LEU A 342 3.94 -13.78 -7.45
C LEU A 342 4.14 -12.63 -8.46
N THR A 343 4.02 -12.92 -9.77
CA THR A 343 4.06 -11.90 -10.83
C THR A 343 2.77 -11.08 -10.95
N LEU A 344 2.89 -9.81 -11.34
CA LEU A 344 1.74 -8.93 -11.60
C LEU A 344 0.97 -9.31 -12.88
N SER A 345 1.64 -9.99 -13.83
CA SER A 345 1.09 -10.29 -15.15
C SER A 345 0.07 -11.44 -15.16
N GLY A 346 -0.27 -11.99 -13.99
CA GLY A 346 -1.13 -13.17 -13.83
C GLY A 346 -0.46 -14.47 -14.27
N ILE A 347 -1.21 -15.57 -14.18
CA ILE A 347 -0.76 -16.92 -14.56
C ILE A 347 -1.71 -17.46 -15.63
N ALA A 348 -1.19 -18.29 -16.52
CA ALA A 348 -1.98 -18.95 -17.56
C ALA A 348 -3.05 -19.86 -16.91
N PHE A 349 -4.21 -19.95 -17.56
CA PHE A 349 -5.26 -20.87 -17.16
C PHE A 349 -5.76 -21.67 -18.36
N ALA A 350 -6.20 -22.90 -18.13
CA ALA A 350 -6.80 -23.76 -19.14
C ALA A 350 -8.01 -24.50 -18.56
N ALA A 351 -8.90 -24.96 -19.44
CA ALA A 351 -9.99 -25.84 -19.05
C ALA A 351 -9.43 -27.20 -18.60
N LEU A 352 -9.90 -27.67 -17.45
CA LEU A 352 -9.51 -28.92 -16.83
C LEU A 352 -10.65 -29.93 -16.96
N THR A 353 -10.33 -31.15 -17.35
CA THR A 353 -11.17 -32.33 -17.10
C THR A 353 -10.35 -33.32 -16.29
N VAL A 354 -10.93 -33.88 -15.24
CA VAL A 354 -10.25 -34.87 -14.41
C VAL A 354 -10.93 -36.22 -14.62
N ASP A 355 -10.14 -37.25 -14.88
CA ASP A 355 -10.66 -38.61 -15.06
C ASP A 355 -11.41 -39.07 -13.81
N GLY A 356 -12.63 -39.58 -13.98
CA GLY A 356 -13.49 -40.01 -12.89
C GLY A 356 -14.10 -38.90 -12.01
N TYR A 357 -13.96 -37.62 -12.38
CA TYR A 357 -14.55 -36.49 -11.64
C TYR A 357 -15.65 -35.79 -12.46
N THR A 358 -16.84 -35.66 -11.87
CA THR A 358 -17.95 -34.90 -12.46
C THR A 358 -18.06 -33.54 -11.75
N PRO A 359 -17.80 -32.43 -12.46
CA PRO A 359 -17.93 -31.09 -11.87
C PRO A 359 -19.36 -30.79 -11.43
N ALA A 360 -19.51 -30.02 -10.35
CA ALA A 360 -20.82 -29.47 -10.00
C ALA A 360 -21.28 -28.45 -11.07
N LYS A 361 -22.61 -28.22 -11.17
CA LYS A 361 -23.24 -27.40 -12.24
C LYS A 361 -22.60 -26.02 -12.44
N ASP A 362 -22.07 -25.41 -11.39
CA ASP A 362 -21.45 -24.08 -11.39
C ASP A 362 -19.99 -24.11 -10.90
N GLU A 363 -19.33 -25.27 -10.93
CA GLU A 363 -17.93 -25.39 -10.52
C GLU A 363 -16.99 -24.81 -11.59
N ASP A 364 -16.12 -23.87 -11.20
CA ASP A 364 -15.09 -23.34 -12.09
C ASP A 364 -13.98 -24.37 -12.30
N MET A 365 -14.00 -25.01 -13.47
CA MET A 365 -13.02 -26.00 -13.91
C MET A 365 -11.84 -25.37 -14.67
N ARG A 366 -11.52 -24.10 -14.41
CA ARG A 366 -10.28 -23.47 -14.91
C ARG A 366 -9.14 -23.69 -13.93
N LEU A 367 -8.02 -24.18 -14.45
CA LEU A 367 -6.84 -24.47 -13.65
C LEU A 367 -5.68 -23.56 -14.06
N ASN A 368 -4.98 -23.01 -13.07
CA ASN A 368 -3.72 -22.32 -13.33
C ASN A 368 -2.62 -23.34 -13.62
N TYR A 369 -1.80 -23.03 -14.63
CA TYR A 369 -0.65 -23.85 -14.95
C TYR A 369 0.57 -23.01 -15.30
N ASP A 370 1.75 -23.63 -15.22
CA ASP A 370 2.97 -23.08 -15.79
C ASP A 370 3.81 -24.15 -16.49
N THR A 371 4.62 -23.71 -17.44
CA THR A 371 5.57 -24.56 -18.17
C THR A 371 6.94 -24.42 -17.53
N VAL A 372 7.55 -25.53 -17.14
CA VAL A 372 8.83 -25.54 -16.41
C VAL A 372 9.82 -26.52 -17.02
N GLY A 373 11.11 -26.19 -16.92
CA GLY A 373 12.20 -27.05 -17.38
C GLY A 373 12.55 -28.15 -16.38
N PRO A 374 13.41 -29.11 -16.79
CA PRO A 374 13.99 -30.09 -15.86
C PRO A 374 14.65 -29.42 -14.66
N LYS A 375 14.65 -30.08 -13.50
CA LYS A 375 15.22 -29.58 -12.23
C LYS A 375 14.60 -28.28 -11.72
N TYR A 376 13.42 -27.88 -12.19
CA TYR A 376 12.73 -26.67 -11.72
C TYR A 376 12.44 -26.75 -10.22
N PHE A 377 11.88 -27.86 -9.75
CA PHE A 377 11.52 -28.04 -8.34
C PHE A 377 12.76 -28.05 -7.44
N GLN A 378 13.84 -28.72 -7.88
CA GLN A 378 15.14 -28.66 -7.20
C GLN A 378 15.69 -27.23 -7.13
N THR A 379 15.70 -26.51 -8.26
CA THR A 379 16.25 -25.15 -8.35
C THR A 379 15.43 -24.15 -7.55
N MET A 380 14.11 -24.29 -7.53
CA MET A 380 13.20 -23.46 -6.74
C MET A 380 13.10 -23.90 -5.27
N ARG A 381 13.71 -25.04 -4.92
CA ARG A 381 13.58 -25.71 -3.61
C ARG A 381 12.12 -25.99 -3.22
N ILE A 382 11.32 -26.40 -4.19
CA ILE A 382 9.95 -26.88 -4.00
C ILE A 382 10.03 -28.39 -3.78
N PRO A 383 9.64 -28.93 -2.60
CA PRO A 383 9.69 -30.36 -2.36
C PRO A 383 8.71 -31.14 -3.25
N LEU A 384 9.17 -32.27 -3.80
CA LEU A 384 8.27 -33.28 -4.35
C LEU A 384 7.79 -34.17 -3.21
N VAL A 385 6.48 -34.29 -3.09
CA VAL A 385 5.79 -35.07 -2.05
C VAL A 385 5.75 -36.54 -2.44
N SER A 386 5.54 -36.82 -3.73
CA SER A 386 5.56 -38.18 -4.28
C SER A 386 5.82 -38.16 -5.78
N GLY A 387 6.24 -39.31 -6.33
CA GLY A 387 6.57 -39.45 -7.74
C GLY A 387 7.96 -38.91 -8.08
N ARG A 388 8.11 -38.32 -9.27
CA ARG A 388 9.40 -37.83 -9.80
C ARG A 388 9.29 -36.43 -10.40
N ASP A 389 10.45 -35.78 -10.54
CA ASP A 389 10.60 -34.54 -11.33
C ASP A 389 10.53 -34.86 -12.83
N PHE A 390 10.40 -33.80 -13.64
CA PHE A 390 10.63 -33.84 -15.07
C PHE A 390 12.11 -34.06 -15.39
N ASP A 391 12.36 -34.89 -16.39
CA ASP A 391 13.69 -35.16 -16.90
C ASP A 391 13.69 -35.29 -18.43
N GLU A 392 14.86 -35.61 -18.99
CA GLU A 392 15.09 -35.71 -20.44
C GLU A 392 14.20 -36.74 -21.16
N ARG A 393 13.50 -37.62 -20.43
CA ARG A 393 12.55 -38.60 -21.01
C ARG A 393 11.20 -37.97 -21.35
N ASP A 394 10.85 -36.86 -20.71
CA ASP A 394 9.57 -36.16 -20.89
C ASP A 394 9.67 -35.19 -22.07
N ARG A 395 10.00 -35.72 -23.25
CA ARG A 395 10.21 -34.95 -24.49
C ARG A 395 9.10 -35.17 -25.51
N GLU A 396 9.05 -34.29 -26.50
CA GLU A 396 8.13 -34.45 -27.63
C GLU A 396 8.25 -35.85 -28.26
N GLY A 397 7.10 -36.44 -28.61
CA GLY A 397 6.99 -37.80 -29.11
C GLY A 397 6.88 -38.90 -28.05
N THR A 398 6.97 -38.58 -26.75
CA THR A 398 6.67 -39.52 -25.66
C THR A 398 5.27 -39.27 -25.08
N PRO A 399 4.69 -40.21 -24.30
CA PRO A 399 3.39 -39.97 -23.65
C PRO A 399 3.40 -38.69 -22.80
N GLY A 400 2.35 -37.88 -22.92
CA GLY A 400 2.23 -36.61 -22.20
C GLY A 400 2.19 -36.80 -20.68
N VAL A 401 2.98 -36.01 -19.95
CA VAL A 401 3.07 -36.07 -18.49
C VAL A 401 2.86 -34.72 -17.83
N VAL A 402 2.52 -34.75 -16.54
CA VAL A 402 2.26 -33.55 -15.74
C VAL A 402 2.65 -33.77 -14.28
N ILE A 403 3.01 -32.69 -13.59
CA ILE A 403 3.17 -32.66 -12.13
C ILE A 403 2.08 -31.75 -11.57
N ILE A 404 1.38 -32.20 -10.54
CA ILE A 404 0.33 -31.43 -9.86
C ILE A 404 0.79 -31.02 -8.46
N ASN A 405 0.10 -30.09 -7.81
CA ASN A 405 0.36 -29.82 -6.38
C ASN A 405 -0.53 -30.64 -5.44
N GLU A 406 -0.16 -30.66 -4.16
CA GLU A 406 -0.90 -31.39 -3.12
C GLU A 406 -2.37 -30.95 -3.01
N THR A 407 -2.66 -29.66 -3.16
CA THR A 407 -4.04 -29.17 -3.11
C THR A 407 -4.89 -29.76 -4.22
N MET A 408 -4.36 -29.87 -5.44
CA MET A 408 -5.06 -30.52 -6.54
C MET A 408 -5.24 -32.01 -6.28
N ALA A 409 -4.20 -32.68 -5.78
CA ALA A 409 -4.25 -34.10 -5.43
C ALA A 409 -5.35 -34.39 -4.40
N ARG A 410 -5.40 -33.61 -3.32
CA ARG A 410 -6.43 -33.74 -2.26
C ARG A 410 -7.83 -33.41 -2.75
N ARG A 411 -7.98 -32.41 -3.64
CA ARG A 411 -9.30 -31.96 -4.13
C ARG A 411 -9.98 -33.01 -4.98
N TYR A 412 -9.25 -33.61 -5.92
CA TYR A 412 -9.85 -34.50 -6.92
C TYR A 412 -9.66 -35.99 -6.63
N TRP A 413 -8.67 -36.38 -5.81
CA TRP A 413 -8.40 -37.77 -5.44
C TRP A 413 -8.36 -37.95 -3.92
N THR A 414 -9.51 -37.79 -3.28
CA THR A 414 -9.69 -37.84 -1.80
C THR A 414 -9.24 -39.16 -1.15
N GLY A 415 -9.09 -40.24 -1.93
CA GLY A 415 -8.58 -41.55 -1.50
C GLY A 415 -7.05 -41.76 -1.62
N GLY A 416 -6.28 -40.77 -2.09
CA GLY A 416 -4.80 -40.79 -2.06
C GLY A 416 -4.09 -41.35 -3.30
N ASP A 417 -4.77 -41.59 -4.41
CA ASP A 417 -4.19 -42.20 -5.62
C ASP A 417 -4.24 -41.28 -6.85
N ALA A 418 -3.58 -40.13 -6.78
CA ALA A 418 -3.47 -39.21 -7.91
C ALA A 418 -2.33 -39.58 -8.89
N LEU A 419 -1.27 -40.25 -8.40
CA LEU A 419 -0.14 -40.66 -9.25
C LEU A 419 -0.59 -41.68 -10.29
N GLY A 420 -0.13 -41.50 -11.53
CA GLY A 420 -0.46 -42.39 -12.64
C GLY A 420 -1.85 -42.19 -13.25
N ARG A 421 -2.73 -41.41 -12.60
CA ARG A 421 -4.01 -40.98 -13.17
C ARG A 421 -3.80 -39.94 -14.28
N GLN A 422 -4.87 -39.67 -15.02
CA GLN A 422 -4.83 -38.73 -16.13
C GLN A 422 -5.72 -37.52 -15.88
N ILE A 423 -5.29 -36.38 -16.38
CA ILE A 423 -6.10 -35.18 -16.51
C ILE A 423 -6.07 -34.74 -17.96
N LYS A 424 -7.17 -34.13 -18.42
CA LYS A 424 -7.21 -33.44 -19.70
C LYS A 424 -7.01 -31.95 -19.45
N LEU A 425 -5.95 -31.38 -20.01
CA LEU A 425 -5.72 -29.95 -20.00
C LEU A 425 -5.85 -29.43 -21.43
N GLY A 426 -6.87 -28.62 -21.71
CA GLY A 426 -7.21 -28.27 -23.09
C GLY A 426 -7.65 -29.49 -23.89
N GLN A 427 -6.83 -29.94 -24.85
CA GLN A 427 -7.13 -31.13 -25.67
C GLN A 427 -6.32 -32.37 -25.30
N ASP A 428 -5.28 -32.22 -24.48
CA ASP A 428 -4.31 -33.28 -24.25
C ASP A 428 -4.56 -34.01 -22.94
N TRP A 429 -4.58 -35.34 -23.00
CA TRP A 429 -4.59 -36.20 -21.83
C TRP A 429 -3.15 -36.40 -21.33
N LEU A 430 -2.92 -36.03 -20.07
CA LEU A 430 -1.60 -36.01 -19.45
C LEU A 430 -1.60 -36.91 -18.21
N LYS A 431 -0.58 -37.76 -18.09
CA LYS A 431 -0.39 -38.65 -16.95
C LYS A 431 0.32 -37.93 -15.81
N ILE A 432 -0.21 -38.04 -14.60
CA ILE A 432 0.40 -37.47 -13.40
C ILE A 432 1.61 -38.32 -13.00
N VAL A 433 2.81 -37.72 -13.01
CA VAL A 433 4.07 -38.41 -12.68
C VAL A 433 4.71 -37.94 -11.37
N GLY A 434 4.20 -36.84 -10.81
CA GLY A 434 4.68 -36.29 -9.56
C GLY A 434 3.65 -35.39 -8.88
N ILE A 435 3.82 -35.24 -7.57
CA ILE A 435 3.05 -34.32 -6.74
C ILE A 435 4.04 -33.40 -6.03
N ALA A 436 3.95 -32.09 -6.24
CA ALA A 436 4.78 -31.08 -5.59
C ALA A 436 4.05 -30.44 -4.40
N ARG A 437 4.82 -29.94 -3.42
CA ARG A 437 4.28 -29.16 -2.30
C ARG A 437 3.55 -27.92 -2.81
N ASP A 438 2.52 -27.49 -2.09
CA ASP A 438 1.79 -26.26 -2.41
C ASP A 438 2.72 -25.02 -2.35
N THR A 439 2.58 -24.12 -3.33
CA THR A 439 3.27 -22.83 -3.37
C THR A 439 2.29 -21.67 -3.51
N LYS A 440 2.77 -20.44 -3.34
CA LYS A 440 2.01 -19.19 -3.59
C LYS A 440 2.26 -18.71 -5.02
N TYR A 441 1.20 -18.37 -5.72
CA TYR A 441 1.17 -18.12 -7.15
C TYR A 441 0.82 -16.67 -7.49
N ARG A 442 -0.29 -16.12 -6.98
CA ARG A 442 -0.72 -14.74 -7.31
C ARG A 442 -0.48 -13.76 -6.16
N ARG A 443 -0.75 -14.18 -4.93
CA ARG A 443 -0.59 -13.35 -3.72
C ARG A 443 -0.15 -14.23 -2.55
N LEU A 444 0.64 -13.68 -1.63
CA LEU A 444 1.04 -14.42 -0.43
C LEU A 444 -0.16 -14.84 0.45
N SER A 445 -1.21 -14.00 0.48
CA SER A 445 -2.43 -14.23 1.26
C SER A 445 -3.44 -15.18 0.62
N GLU A 446 -3.15 -15.74 -0.56
CA GLU A 446 -4.11 -16.61 -1.22
C GLU A 446 -4.22 -17.96 -0.49
N PRO A 447 -5.44 -18.54 -0.40
CA PRO A 447 -5.58 -19.91 0.06
C PRO A 447 -4.89 -20.86 -0.94
N PRO A 448 -4.41 -22.04 -0.51
CA PRO A 448 -3.85 -23.03 -1.42
C PRO A 448 -4.77 -23.26 -2.63
N GLN A 449 -4.21 -23.18 -3.84
CA GLN A 449 -4.94 -23.33 -5.09
C GLN A 449 -4.48 -24.58 -5.83
N PRO A 450 -5.36 -25.33 -6.51
CA PRO A 450 -4.94 -26.35 -7.47
C PRO A 450 -4.02 -25.76 -8.55
N PHE A 451 -2.94 -26.45 -8.87
CA PHE A 451 -1.95 -26.00 -9.86
C PHE A 451 -1.32 -27.18 -10.61
N VAL A 452 -0.98 -26.93 -11.88
CA VAL A 452 -0.33 -27.89 -12.78
C VAL A 452 0.98 -27.33 -13.33
N TYR A 453 2.00 -28.16 -13.37
CA TYR A 453 3.26 -27.90 -14.04
C TYR A 453 3.37 -28.76 -15.29
N LEU A 454 3.71 -28.17 -16.44
CA LEU A 454 3.93 -28.86 -17.70
C LEU A 454 5.44 -28.92 -18.02
N PRO A 455 5.95 -30.02 -18.58
CA PRO A 455 7.36 -30.11 -18.96
C PRO A 455 7.64 -29.30 -20.23
N LEU A 456 8.64 -28.41 -20.17
CA LEU A 456 9.09 -27.58 -21.30
C LEU A 456 9.42 -28.40 -22.56
N LEU A 457 9.93 -29.62 -22.38
CA LEU A 457 10.33 -30.49 -23.48
C LEU A 457 9.13 -31.10 -24.25
N GLN A 458 7.91 -31.07 -23.68
CA GLN A 458 6.65 -31.41 -24.39
C GLN A 458 5.80 -30.18 -24.73
N ASP A 459 5.76 -29.16 -23.86
CA ASP A 459 5.06 -27.89 -24.08
C ASP A 459 6.08 -26.76 -24.33
N TYR A 460 6.73 -26.77 -25.49
CA TYR A 460 7.73 -25.75 -25.79
C TYR A 460 7.13 -24.33 -25.82
N ARG A 461 7.83 -23.40 -25.15
CA ARG A 461 7.52 -21.96 -25.15
C ARG A 461 8.78 -21.20 -25.48
N SER A 462 8.67 -20.24 -26.40
CA SER A 462 9.81 -19.42 -26.77
C SER A 462 10.16 -18.42 -25.68
N ASN A 463 9.18 -17.90 -24.93
CA ASN A 463 9.40 -16.89 -23.90
C ASN A 463 9.62 -17.55 -22.51
N MET A 464 10.88 -17.76 -22.13
CA MET A 464 11.25 -18.43 -20.87
C MET A 464 12.14 -17.55 -20.00
N ILE A 465 12.07 -17.80 -18.70
CA ILE A 465 12.88 -17.16 -17.68
C ILE A 465 13.88 -18.20 -17.18
N LEU A 466 15.15 -17.93 -17.35
CA LEU A 466 16.24 -18.65 -16.71
C LEU A 466 16.20 -18.39 -15.21
N ILE A 467 16.28 -19.47 -14.44
CA ILE A 467 16.36 -19.46 -12.99
C ILE A 467 17.70 -20.10 -12.64
N ALA A 468 18.66 -19.30 -12.20
CA ALA A 468 19.98 -19.77 -11.82
C ALA A 468 20.19 -19.56 -10.32
N ARG A 469 20.20 -20.65 -9.55
CA ARG A 469 20.53 -20.62 -8.12
C ARG A 469 22.04 -20.56 -7.96
N THR A 470 22.50 -19.71 -7.05
CA THR A 470 23.91 -19.39 -6.86
C THR A 470 24.33 -19.63 -5.41
N ALA A 471 25.60 -20.00 -5.21
CA ALA A 471 26.24 -20.11 -3.89
C ALA A 471 26.81 -18.76 -3.41
N VAL A 472 26.93 -17.81 -4.32
CA VAL A 472 27.49 -16.46 -4.13
C VAL A 472 26.42 -15.41 -4.38
N ASP A 473 26.76 -14.13 -4.29
CA ASP A 473 25.83 -13.06 -4.67
C ASP A 473 25.45 -13.19 -6.17
N PRO A 474 24.15 -13.20 -6.54
CA PRO A 474 23.71 -13.36 -7.92
C PRO A 474 24.28 -12.34 -8.91
N GLY A 475 24.59 -11.13 -8.44
CA GLY A 475 25.19 -10.09 -9.27
C GLY A 475 26.61 -10.43 -9.74
N THR A 476 27.33 -11.28 -8.99
CA THR A 476 28.71 -11.66 -9.32
C THR A 476 28.80 -12.66 -10.47
N VAL A 477 27.78 -13.51 -10.66
CA VAL A 477 27.75 -14.50 -11.75
C VAL A 477 27.15 -13.93 -13.04
N LEU A 478 26.48 -12.76 -12.98
CA LEU A 478 25.75 -12.20 -14.11
C LEU A 478 26.62 -12.05 -15.37
N ARG A 479 27.84 -11.51 -15.25
CA ARG A 479 28.73 -11.36 -16.41
C ARG A 479 29.14 -12.70 -17.03
N ALA A 480 29.34 -13.72 -16.21
CA ALA A 480 29.67 -15.06 -16.69
C ALA A 480 28.47 -15.68 -17.43
N VAL A 481 27.27 -15.55 -16.87
CA VAL A 481 26.01 -15.98 -17.53
C VAL A 481 25.81 -15.25 -18.85
N GLN A 482 26.02 -13.94 -18.91
CA GLN A 482 25.97 -13.15 -20.14
C GLN A 482 27.00 -13.63 -21.17
N GLY A 483 28.21 -13.99 -20.71
CA GLY A 483 29.25 -14.58 -21.55
C GLY A 483 28.83 -15.91 -22.19
N GLU A 484 28.19 -16.80 -21.42
CA GLU A 484 27.69 -18.08 -21.95
C GLU A 484 26.56 -17.88 -22.97
N VAL A 485 25.66 -16.93 -22.73
CA VAL A 485 24.62 -16.57 -23.71
C VAL A 485 25.26 -16.03 -24.99
N ALA A 486 26.21 -15.10 -24.87
CA ALA A 486 26.90 -14.53 -26.03
C ALA A 486 27.71 -15.57 -26.81
N ALA A 487 28.22 -16.61 -26.14
CA ALA A 487 28.90 -17.73 -26.78
C ALA A 487 27.92 -18.65 -27.55
N LEU A 488 26.65 -18.72 -27.14
CA LEU A 488 25.60 -19.43 -27.88
C LEU A 488 25.10 -18.62 -29.07
N ASP A 489 24.78 -17.36 -28.84
CA ASP A 489 24.37 -16.40 -29.86
C ASP A 489 24.65 -14.96 -29.39
N PRO A 490 25.62 -14.25 -30.01
CA PRO A 490 25.95 -12.87 -29.68
C PRO A 490 24.80 -11.88 -29.86
N GLN A 491 23.80 -12.22 -30.67
CA GLN A 491 22.64 -11.37 -30.97
C GLN A 491 21.44 -11.65 -30.06
N MET A 492 21.50 -12.68 -29.20
CA MET A 492 20.39 -13.04 -28.31
C MET A 492 20.15 -11.95 -27.25
N PRO A 493 18.97 -11.30 -27.25
CA PRO A 493 18.64 -10.31 -26.23
C PRO A 493 18.43 -10.96 -24.87
N ILE A 494 19.09 -10.40 -23.85
CA ILE A 494 18.80 -10.70 -22.44
C ILE A 494 18.07 -9.50 -21.86
N PHE A 495 16.89 -9.74 -21.30
CA PHE A 495 16.07 -8.68 -20.71
C PHE A 495 15.51 -9.09 -19.34
N ASP A 496 15.02 -8.09 -18.60
CA ASP A 496 14.43 -8.27 -17.27
C ASP A 496 15.32 -9.06 -16.29
N VAL A 497 16.63 -8.74 -16.30
CA VAL A 497 17.61 -9.32 -15.39
C VAL A 497 17.42 -8.74 -13.99
N LYS A 498 17.24 -9.61 -13.01
CA LYS A 498 17.01 -9.24 -11.61
C LYS A 498 17.27 -10.41 -10.68
N THR A 499 17.36 -10.15 -9.38
CA THR A 499 17.32 -11.24 -8.39
C THR A 499 15.88 -11.71 -8.16
N PHE A 500 15.69 -12.95 -7.72
CA PHE A 500 14.35 -13.44 -7.40
C PHE A 500 13.75 -12.70 -6.18
N GLU A 501 14.58 -12.23 -5.25
CA GLU A 501 14.17 -11.34 -4.15
C GLU A 501 13.60 -10.00 -4.64
N GLU A 502 14.24 -9.38 -5.64
CA GLU A 502 13.71 -8.17 -6.30
C GLU A 502 12.36 -8.43 -6.99
N HIS A 503 12.22 -9.60 -7.64
CA HIS A 503 10.98 -9.98 -8.31
C HIS A 503 9.81 -10.15 -7.33
N ILE A 504 10.01 -10.85 -6.21
CA ILE A 504 8.95 -10.99 -5.19
C ILE A 504 8.73 -9.71 -4.37
N GLY A 505 9.73 -8.82 -4.30
CA GLY A 505 9.64 -7.53 -3.62
C GLY A 505 8.46 -6.69 -4.11
N VAL A 506 8.12 -6.80 -5.40
CA VAL A 506 6.98 -6.13 -6.03
C VAL A 506 5.66 -6.50 -5.35
N SER A 507 5.51 -7.76 -4.92
CA SER A 507 4.27 -8.26 -4.33
C SER A 507 3.97 -7.65 -2.95
N PHE A 508 4.99 -7.11 -2.29
CA PHE A 508 4.89 -6.41 -1.00
C PHE A 508 4.74 -4.88 -1.14
N PHE A 509 4.64 -4.36 -2.36
CA PHE A 509 4.62 -2.92 -2.63
C PHE A 509 3.56 -2.18 -1.80
N SER A 510 2.33 -2.68 -1.81
CA SER A 510 1.20 -2.05 -1.11
C SER A 510 1.39 -2.05 0.41
N GLN A 511 1.87 -3.15 0.99
CA GLN A 511 2.14 -3.27 2.42
C GLN A 511 3.30 -2.37 2.84
N ARG A 512 4.39 -2.33 2.05
CA ARG A 512 5.57 -1.50 2.33
C ARG A 512 5.24 -0.01 2.25
N MET A 513 4.47 0.39 1.24
CA MET A 513 3.98 1.77 1.08
C MET A 513 3.08 2.16 2.25
N ALA A 514 2.10 1.32 2.62
CA ALA A 514 1.22 1.56 3.75
C ALA A 514 2.00 1.64 5.08
N ALA A 515 2.88 0.69 5.36
CA ALA A 515 3.69 0.66 6.57
C ALA A 515 4.57 1.91 6.70
N THR A 516 5.22 2.33 5.60
CA THR A 516 6.11 3.49 5.60
C THR A 516 5.33 4.78 5.82
N LEU A 517 4.26 5.02 5.04
CA LEU A 517 3.50 6.26 5.14
C LEU A 517 2.70 6.36 6.44
N LEU A 518 2.09 5.26 6.90
CA LEU A 518 1.40 5.23 8.19
C LEU A 518 2.39 5.42 9.34
N SER A 519 3.61 4.89 9.26
CA SER A 519 4.64 5.15 10.28
C SER A 519 5.01 6.63 10.33
N ILE A 520 5.19 7.27 9.17
CA ILE A 520 5.44 8.72 9.11
C ILE A 520 4.28 9.50 9.73
N PHE A 521 3.03 9.18 9.36
CA PHE A 521 1.85 9.85 9.92
C PHE A 521 1.63 9.56 11.40
N GLY A 522 1.90 8.34 11.85
CA GLY A 522 1.85 7.97 13.27
C GLY A 522 2.88 8.75 14.09
N LEU A 523 4.12 8.86 13.61
CA LEU A 523 5.16 9.67 14.25
C LEU A 523 4.82 11.16 14.27
N LEU A 524 4.24 11.69 13.19
CA LEU A 524 3.75 13.07 13.13
C LEU A 524 2.59 13.30 14.11
N ALA A 525 1.60 12.41 14.13
CA ALA A 525 0.47 12.45 15.06
C ALA A 525 0.95 12.45 16.53
N MET A 526 1.85 11.53 16.86
CA MET A 526 2.48 11.42 18.18
C MET A 526 3.21 12.69 18.58
N SER A 527 4.02 13.27 17.67
CA SER A 527 4.75 14.51 17.90
C SER A 527 3.80 15.69 18.13
N LEU A 528 2.75 15.79 17.32
CA LEU A 528 1.72 16.82 17.45
C LEU A 528 0.94 16.67 18.77
N ALA A 529 0.59 15.45 19.18
CA ALA A 529 -0.06 15.22 20.48
C ALA A 529 0.84 15.60 21.65
N ALA A 530 2.14 15.29 21.58
CA ALA A 530 3.12 15.71 22.58
C ALA A 530 3.19 17.24 22.70
N ILE A 531 3.24 17.95 21.57
CA ILE A 531 3.22 19.42 21.52
C ILE A 531 1.92 19.99 22.10
N GLY A 532 0.77 19.40 21.75
CA GLY A 532 -0.53 19.82 22.24
C GLY A 532 -0.67 19.68 23.75
N LEU A 533 -0.26 18.52 24.28
CA LEU A 533 -0.22 18.23 25.71
C LEU A 533 0.74 19.18 26.42
N TYR A 534 1.96 19.36 25.93
CA TYR A 534 2.91 20.33 26.45
C TYR A 534 2.28 21.74 26.51
N GLY A 535 1.61 22.17 25.44
CA GLY A 535 0.95 23.48 25.36
C GLY A 535 -0.14 23.67 26.42
N VAL A 536 -1.00 22.66 26.62
CA VAL A 536 -2.03 22.72 27.68
C VAL A 536 -1.40 22.74 29.07
N MET A 537 -0.39 21.91 29.32
CA MET A 537 0.26 21.83 30.62
C MET A 537 1.03 23.11 30.94
N ALA A 538 1.81 23.64 29.98
CA ALA A 538 2.53 24.90 30.13
C ALA A 538 1.57 26.07 30.40
N TYR A 539 0.43 26.12 29.70
CA TYR A 539 -0.60 27.13 29.95
C TYR A 539 -1.23 26.97 31.34
N SER A 540 -1.57 25.74 31.75
CA SER A 540 -2.14 25.47 33.08
C SER A 540 -1.18 25.88 34.19
N VAL A 541 0.12 25.66 34.02
CA VAL A 541 1.16 26.13 34.94
C VAL A 541 1.17 27.66 34.99
N SER A 542 1.18 28.32 33.82
CA SER A 542 1.19 29.78 33.74
C SER A 542 -0.03 30.42 34.42
N GLN A 543 -1.24 29.90 34.22
CA GLN A 543 -2.44 30.42 34.90
C GLN A 543 -2.45 30.17 36.40
N ARG A 544 -1.82 29.08 36.87
CA ARG A 544 -1.79 28.73 38.29
C ARG A 544 -0.52 29.21 39.00
N THR A 545 0.30 30.05 38.38
CA THR A 545 1.56 30.53 38.97
C THR A 545 1.36 31.12 40.37
N ARG A 546 0.31 31.94 40.58
CA ARG A 546 -0.04 32.52 41.89
C ARG A 546 -0.50 31.47 42.89
N GLU A 547 -1.38 30.56 42.48
CA GLU A 547 -1.84 29.44 43.32
C GLU A 547 -0.68 28.54 43.75
N LEU A 548 0.19 28.19 42.81
CA LEU A 548 1.38 27.37 43.05
C LEU A 548 2.37 28.10 43.98
N GLY A 549 2.54 29.42 43.82
CA GLY A 549 3.31 30.27 44.73
C GLY A 549 2.75 30.28 46.15
N ILE A 550 1.43 30.41 46.31
CA ILE A 550 0.74 30.35 47.61
C ILE A 550 0.97 28.97 48.25
N ARG A 551 0.76 27.87 47.51
CA ARG A 551 0.99 26.51 48.04
C ARG A 551 2.44 26.31 48.50
N MET A 552 3.43 26.79 47.75
CA MET A 552 4.84 26.74 48.17
C MET A 552 5.10 27.58 49.42
N SER A 553 4.47 28.76 49.52
CA SER A 553 4.62 29.62 50.71
C SER A 553 3.97 29.03 51.97
N VAL A 554 2.94 28.20 51.81
CA VAL A 554 2.25 27.48 52.90
C VAL A 554 2.93 26.14 53.23
N GLY A 555 4.02 25.78 52.55
CA GLY A 555 4.87 24.64 52.89
C GLY A 555 4.78 23.43 51.95
N ALA A 556 4.10 23.53 50.80
CA ALA A 556 4.10 22.44 49.81
C ALA A 556 5.50 22.24 49.21
N GLU A 557 5.96 20.99 49.15
CA GLU A 557 7.26 20.68 48.60
C GLU A 557 7.26 20.70 47.06
N ARG A 558 8.44 20.86 46.45
CA ARG A 558 8.60 20.80 44.98
C ARG A 558 8.07 19.49 44.39
N ARG A 559 8.16 18.38 45.13
CA ARG A 559 7.60 17.08 44.72
C ARG A 559 6.07 17.11 44.61
N ASP A 560 5.39 17.82 45.50
CA ASP A 560 3.92 17.88 45.52
C ASP A 560 3.38 18.61 44.29
N ILE A 561 4.05 19.70 43.90
CA ILE A 561 3.72 20.45 42.68
C ILE A 561 4.03 19.63 41.43
N PHE A 562 5.15 18.92 41.42
CA PHE A 562 5.51 18.04 40.32
C PHE A 562 4.46 16.93 40.11
N HIS A 563 4.09 16.21 41.18
CA HIS A 563 3.08 15.15 41.13
C HIS A 563 1.69 15.67 40.75
N LEU A 564 1.30 16.86 41.21
CA LEU A 564 0.04 17.48 40.85
C LEU A 564 -0.07 17.72 39.34
N ILE A 565 0.98 18.30 38.74
CA ILE A 565 1.01 18.62 37.31
C ILE A 565 1.11 17.34 36.48
N LEU A 566 1.99 16.42 36.87
CA LEU A 566 2.17 15.15 36.19
C LEU A 566 0.88 14.32 36.23
N GLY A 567 0.21 14.25 37.39
CA GLY A 567 -1.06 13.54 37.57
C GLY A 567 -2.16 14.10 36.68
N GLN A 568 -2.24 15.43 36.51
CA GLN A 568 -3.22 16.04 35.61
C GLN A 568 -2.98 15.66 34.14
N GLY A 569 -1.72 15.66 33.68
CA GLY A 569 -1.37 15.23 32.33
C GLY A 569 -1.62 13.74 32.10
N LEU A 570 -1.31 12.91 33.11
CA LEU A 570 -1.57 11.48 33.09
C LEU A 570 -3.06 11.15 33.01
N VAL A 571 -3.93 11.82 33.77
CA VAL A 571 -5.38 11.59 33.70
C VAL A 571 -5.91 11.88 32.30
N LEU A 572 -5.53 13.01 31.69
CA LEU A 572 -5.97 13.36 30.33
C LEU A 572 -5.50 12.31 29.31
N SER A 573 -4.27 11.84 29.47
CA SER A 573 -3.68 10.88 28.55
C SER A 573 -4.26 9.48 28.74
N MET A 574 -4.58 9.07 29.97
CA MET A 574 -5.27 7.81 30.24
C MET A 574 -6.67 7.81 29.64
N VAL A 575 -7.45 8.89 29.81
CA VAL A 575 -8.77 9.01 29.17
C VAL A 575 -8.66 8.98 27.65
N GLY A 576 -7.67 9.69 27.09
CA GLY A 576 -7.38 9.66 25.66
C GLY A 576 -6.97 8.27 25.14
N LEU A 577 -6.10 7.58 25.88
CA LEU A 577 -5.66 6.22 25.57
C LEU A 577 -6.83 5.24 25.63
N SER A 578 -7.70 5.32 26.64
CA SER A 578 -8.88 4.47 26.74
C SER A 578 -9.84 4.67 25.57
N GLY A 579 -10.14 5.92 25.22
CA GLY A 579 -10.98 6.24 24.06
C GLY A 579 -10.32 5.84 22.73
N GLY A 580 -9.03 6.09 22.60
CA GLY A 580 -8.20 5.71 21.46
C GLY A 580 -8.13 4.20 21.27
N LEU A 581 -8.05 3.42 22.36
CA LEU A 581 -8.05 1.96 22.32
C LEU A 581 -9.34 1.43 21.73
N VAL A 582 -10.49 1.90 22.23
CA VAL A 582 -11.82 1.51 21.72
C VAL A 582 -11.96 1.90 20.25
N THR A 583 -11.55 3.12 19.89
CA THR A 583 -11.62 3.62 18.51
C THR A 583 -10.71 2.82 17.58
N ALA A 584 -9.49 2.51 18.01
CA ALA A 584 -8.52 1.75 17.24
C ALA A 584 -9.03 0.32 17.00
N LEU A 585 -9.57 -0.36 18.01
CA LEU A 585 -10.17 -1.69 17.85
C LEU A 585 -11.33 -1.71 16.84
N ALA A 586 -12.11 -0.64 16.75
CA ALA A 586 -13.18 -0.52 15.76
C ALA A 586 -12.63 -0.27 14.35
N VAL A 587 -11.66 0.64 14.22
CA VAL A 587 -11.11 1.08 12.93
C VAL A 587 -10.21 0.00 12.30
N THR A 588 -9.37 -0.68 13.08
CA THR A 588 -8.43 -1.67 12.54
C THR A 588 -9.14 -2.88 11.95
N ARG A 589 -10.36 -3.21 12.41
CA ARG A 589 -11.21 -4.26 11.81
C ARG A 589 -11.54 -3.97 10.34
N LEU A 590 -11.71 -2.69 9.98
CA LEU A 590 -11.94 -2.28 8.59
C LEU A 590 -10.72 -2.53 7.70
N ALA A 591 -9.52 -2.58 8.30
CA ALA A 591 -8.26 -2.84 7.62
C ALA A 591 -7.83 -4.32 7.66
N ALA A 592 -8.61 -5.22 8.28
CA ALA A 592 -8.22 -6.61 8.51
C ALA A 592 -7.84 -7.35 7.22
N ASN A 593 -8.56 -7.12 6.12
CA ASN A 593 -8.33 -7.76 4.82
C ASN A 593 -7.02 -7.32 4.13
N LEU A 594 -6.34 -6.31 4.66
CA LEU A 594 -5.06 -5.80 4.15
C LEU A 594 -3.87 -6.27 4.99
N LEU A 595 -4.13 -6.83 6.18
CA LEU A 595 -3.10 -7.38 7.05
C LEU A 595 -2.84 -8.83 6.65
N TYR A 596 -1.57 -9.18 6.60
CA TYR A 596 -1.07 -10.53 6.38
C TYR A 596 -0.49 -11.08 7.69
N GLY A 597 -0.92 -12.27 8.10
CA GLY A 597 -0.38 -12.99 9.26
C GLY A 597 -0.65 -12.35 10.63
N VAL A 598 -1.26 -11.15 10.67
CA VAL A 598 -1.48 -10.38 11.90
C VAL A 598 -2.97 -10.13 12.09
N SER A 599 -3.46 -10.40 13.30
CA SER A 599 -4.82 -10.02 13.68
C SER A 599 -4.97 -8.51 13.74
N ALA A 600 -6.11 -7.98 13.27
CA ALA A 600 -6.47 -6.58 13.41
C ALA A 600 -6.51 -6.09 14.88
N THR A 601 -6.56 -7.01 15.85
CA THR A 601 -6.57 -6.74 17.29
C THR A 601 -5.36 -7.35 18.00
N ASP A 602 -4.21 -7.45 17.34
CA ASP A 602 -2.98 -8.01 17.91
C ASP A 602 -2.57 -7.32 19.24
N PRO A 603 -2.66 -8.02 20.39
CA PRO A 603 -2.49 -7.38 21.70
C PRO A 603 -1.10 -6.77 21.90
N ALA A 604 -0.05 -7.39 21.35
CA ALA A 604 1.31 -6.91 21.53
C ALA A 604 1.52 -5.54 20.87
N THR A 605 0.98 -5.32 19.66
CA THR A 605 1.02 -4.01 19.00
C THR A 605 0.28 -2.96 19.83
N PHE A 606 -0.92 -3.28 20.31
CA PHE A 606 -1.71 -2.35 21.12
C PHE A 606 -1.02 -1.98 22.44
N ILE A 607 -0.46 -2.96 23.15
CA ILE A 607 0.27 -2.75 24.40
C ILE A 607 1.52 -1.90 24.16
N LEU A 608 2.32 -2.23 23.14
CA LEU A 608 3.54 -1.50 22.81
C LEU A 608 3.24 -0.03 22.49
N ILE A 609 2.21 0.24 21.67
CA ILE A 609 1.84 1.61 21.30
C ILE A 609 1.27 2.38 22.51
N ALA A 610 0.49 1.72 23.38
CA ALA A 610 0.00 2.35 24.61
C ALA A 610 1.16 2.78 25.52
N PHE A 611 2.17 1.92 25.73
CA PHE A 611 3.36 2.26 26.50
C PHE A 611 4.20 3.35 25.84
N LEU A 612 4.34 3.32 24.51
CA LEU A 612 5.04 4.36 23.75
C LEU A 612 4.38 5.73 23.97
N LEU A 613 3.05 5.82 23.81
CA LEU A 613 2.31 7.06 24.02
C LEU A 613 2.34 7.53 25.48
N LEU A 614 2.31 6.60 26.44
CA LEU A 614 2.46 6.93 27.85
C LEU A 614 3.86 7.50 28.15
N GLY A 615 4.92 6.93 27.55
CA GLY A 615 6.28 7.46 27.65
C GLY A 615 6.40 8.87 27.07
N VAL A 616 5.84 9.10 25.88
CA VAL A 616 5.80 10.42 25.24
C VAL A 616 5.01 11.43 26.09
N THR A 617 3.89 11.00 26.66
CA THR A 617 3.07 11.80 27.59
C THR A 617 3.88 12.25 28.79
N LEU A 618 4.59 11.33 29.43
CA LEU A 618 5.43 11.61 30.60
C LEU A 618 6.52 12.62 30.24
N LEU A 619 7.19 12.45 29.10
CA LEU A 619 8.20 13.39 28.61
C LEU A 619 7.61 14.79 28.33
N ALA A 620 6.44 14.86 27.69
CA ALA A 620 5.76 16.13 27.40
C ALA A 620 5.32 16.86 28.68
N CYS A 621 4.91 16.12 29.72
CA CYS A 621 4.51 16.69 31.02
C CYS A 621 5.69 17.05 31.92
N TYR A 622 6.83 16.36 31.76
CA TYR A 622 8.02 16.54 32.58
C TYR A 622 8.56 17.97 32.52
N PHE A 623 8.66 18.57 31.33
CA PHE A 623 9.22 19.92 31.18
C PHE A 623 8.37 21.03 31.82
N PRO A 624 7.03 21.11 31.59
CA PRO A 624 6.17 22.05 32.29
C PRO A 624 6.15 21.82 33.81
N ALA A 625 6.10 20.56 34.27
CA ALA A 625 6.12 20.24 35.69
C ALA A 625 7.43 20.70 36.36
N ARG A 626 8.58 20.47 35.71
CA ARG A 626 9.89 20.95 36.19
C ARG A 626 10.01 22.47 36.16
N ARG A 627 9.38 23.15 35.21
CA ARG A 627 9.32 24.63 35.21
C ARG A 627 8.51 25.16 36.38
N ALA A 628 7.37 24.53 36.69
CA ALA A 628 6.51 24.94 37.79
C ALA A 628 7.20 24.86 39.17
N THR A 629 8.06 23.86 39.39
CA THR A 629 8.80 23.70 40.66
C THR A 629 9.93 24.72 40.85
N LYS A 630 10.27 25.48 39.80
CA LYS A 630 11.29 26.54 39.82
C LYS A 630 10.70 27.95 39.94
N VAL A 631 9.38 28.08 40.07
CA VAL A 631 8.74 29.38 40.27
C VAL A 631 9.14 29.91 41.66
N ASP A 632 9.68 31.13 41.70
CA ASP A 632 10.03 31.80 42.96
C ASP A 632 8.74 32.30 43.65
N PRO A 633 8.44 31.86 44.88
CA PRO A 633 7.26 32.29 45.63
C PRO A 633 7.15 33.81 45.79
N MET A 634 8.28 34.51 45.94
CA MET A 634 8.33 35.96 46.15
C MET A 634 8.00 36.74 44.87
N ILE A 635 8.38 36.22 43.71
CA ILE A 635 8.05 36.83 42.41
C ILE A 635 6.59 36.53 42.05
N ALA A 636 6.10 35.32 42.33
CA ALA A 636 4.72 34.91 42.03
C ALA A 636 3.65 35.73 42.77
N MET A 637 3.98 36.31 43.94
CA MET A 637 3.07 37.17 44.71
C MET A 637 3.09 38.65 44.29
N ARG A 638 4.03 39.07 43.43
CA ARG A 638 4.22 40.48 43.02
C ARG A 638 3.68 40.83 41.62
N ILE A 639 3.08 39.87 40.89
CA ILE A 639 2.56 40.08 39.53
C ILE A 639 1.07 40.47 39.58
N GLU A 640 0.73 41.66 39.06
CA GLU A 640 -0.64 42.20 38.86
C GLU A 640 -1.23 41.90 37.46
#